data_AF-A0A7V6G4Q9-F1
#
_entry.id   AF-A0A7V6G4Q9-F1
#
_cell.length_a   1.000
_cell.length_b   1.000
_cell.length_c   1.000
_cell.angle_alpha   90.00
_cell.angle_beta   90.00
_cell.angle_gamma   90.00
#
_symmetry.space_group_name_H-M   'P 1'
#
loop_
_entity.id
_entity.type
_entity.pdbx_description
1 polymer ?
#
loop_
_entity_poly.entity_id
_entity_poly.type
_entity_poly.pdbx_seq_one_letter_code
_entity_poly.pdbx_strand_id
1 'polypeptide(L)'
;MIYDENPQYNSYYPNNENWLEATQEGVNNEAIPDYLLDLLDTVYNPNSTHGYMTRLYGESSFDSLQIIGDYVVVNVNESRVINTYGNFSKFNIGKAAIDVININGLQTIYGHNSMEDYKYGNNNKIYFTQFFIRNINKEYGGLDCGQGYGGSCMNNKMIRIGNDSIPISHLGTFQCVGVNNFANNPTSIVSHEFSHNLFGGNEFHTSGGNHRGSFELMPFFSVQGGYGLMGAYGSSLVSCNGYERWRLNWKHPSTPYLIGARDSLNLTNQNSDISQSDGVVTFILRDFVTTGDAIRIKLPYKDSEHASNQYIWLENHQVGKNSKVDFYQYSNTHSCRPQGLAGIYAYYQVGRDIRSGNGANFNQTNERDNLKVIPAEGYWDYITIQDNYTHECVGSGSFEYSNVRYSENPFCGTHDQEDQFFPPSTDNTLKFNHIKEMWRKEIGESVNDSLPRLGDNLDAFHSYSKINMGTNPSTCNTKTFYNALMKDNTLYLGDANRNNQTTYLTGLSIEMIPLPDSTYRVNIRWDDYTVKNDAIWTGNICLKEFLYLNSGKTIHLKQNKTVALPHRNPETGYFANFTHFKCDSNSVFVLNNNSELKIDEKSIFEIDTLATFIVSDSSLLHITGGSSLSLKKGGDFKIYGTGTVIIDSLSTMIINDTIFASNLANIIVKPGGKLILDNGVITNLNNGEPWKGIRLEGNKNYGQNGAIAKQGTVIVKNYSTISNAICGIKVGDLSDTLVNGGIVFANNSTFKNCKNAVIFAPYKNMDGSLELANRSKFTNCNFIVNDNFYTSELVFDAHVKLFGVNGISFTGCRFTYDIPSLQSDTCYGIDALNSGFTVQPKCSLDPFIGEICNSSNIEFASSFTGFDFGIKAQNGDGFFKVSVLSTNFDSNDYGIYLSGVNNAKILKNRFIIGKDNNLVLNPVGLYIQNGSGYRIEENQFENNFVSNSEKIGLNIKNSGTEN
;
A
#
# COMPACT_ATOMS: atom_id res chain seq x y z
N MET A 1 24.77 24.74 42.16
CA MET A 1 25.12 26.17 42.07
C MET A 1 24.58 26.89 43.30
N ILE A 2 25.40 27.76 43.89
CA ILE A 2 25.00 28.68 44.95
C ILE A 2 24.70 30.02 44.27
N TYR A 3 23.43 30.44 44.29
CA TYR A 3 22.99 31.69 43.66
C TYR A 3 23.15 32.87 44.62
N ASP A 4 24.32 33.48 44.63
CA ASP A 4 24.67 34.63 45.48
C ASP A 4 24.43 36.00 44.83
N GLU A 5 24.23 36.06 43.50
CA GLU A 5 23.90 37.29 42.77
C GLU A 5 22.42 37.34 42.38
N ASN A 6 21.84 36.20 41.99
CA ASN A 6 20.46 36.08 41.52
C ASN A 6 19.69 34.96 42.26
N PRO A 7 19.32 35.16 43.55
CA PRO A 7 18.68 34.14 44.37
C PRO A 7 17.35 33.61 43.83
N GLN A 8 16.67 34.38 42.96
CA GLN A 8 15.41 33.98 42.34
C GLN A 8 15.53 32.72 41.47
N TYR A 9 16.72 32.40 40.96
CA TYR A 9 16.91 31.17 40.16
C TYR A 9 17.01 29.90 41.01
N ASN A 10 17.20 30.05 42.32
CA ASN A 10 17.24 28.92 43.23
C ASN A 10 15.83 28.38 43.58
N SER A 11 14.82 29.23 43.57
CA SER A 11 13.44 28.88 43.93
C SER A 11 12.72 27.95 42.93
N TYR A 12 13.32 27.73 41.74
CA TYR A 12 12.82 26.77 40.75
C TYR A 12 12.88 25.30 41.21
N TYR A 13 13.64 25.00 42.26
CA TYR A 13 13.82 23.65 42.81
C TYR A 13 13.51 23.62 44.31
N PRO A 14 12.24 23.82 44.72
CA PRO A 14 11.86 24.07 46.11
C PRO A 14 12.00 22.83 47.01
N ASN A 15 11.96 21.63 46.42
CA ASN A 15 12.06 20.37 47.14
C ASN A 15 13.49 19.84 46.99
N ASN A 16 14.28 19.96 48.06
CA ASN A 16 15.64 19.43 48.14
C ASN A 16 15.62 17.90 48.35
N GLU A 17 15.00 17.15 47.45
CA GLU A 17 14.95 15.69 47.54
C GLU A 17 16.19 15.10 46.87
N ASN A 18 16.91 14.21 47.54
CA ASN A 18 18.08 13.45 47.04
C ASN A 18 19.34 14.27 46.65
N TRP A 19 19.21 15.50 46.14
CA TRP A 19 20.32 16.44 45.93
C TRP A 19 20.03 17.80 46.59
N LEU A 20 20.60 17.99 47.79
CA LEU A 20 20.39 19.18 48.61
C LEU A 20 21.00 20.45 48.01
N GLU A 21 20.60 21.61 48.55
CA GLU A 21 21.27 22.87 48.30
C GLU A 21 22.53 23.01 49.17
N ALA A 22 23.58 23.62 48.63
CA ALA A 22 24.79 23.97 49.38
C ALA A 22 24.76 25.44 49.78
N THR A 23 25.38 25.75 50.92
CA THR A 23 25.54 27.11 51.44
C THR A 23 26.97 27.62 51.34
N GLN A 24 27.93 26.71 51.18
CA GLN A 24 29.36 27.05 51.11
C GLN A 24 30.02 26.54 49.84
N GLU A 25 30.81 27.41 49.20
CA GLU A 25 31.67 27.05 48.08
C GLU A 25 32.74 26.04 48.52
N GLY A 26 32.94 24.98 47.75
CA GLY A 26 33.89 23.92 48.10
C GLY A 26 33.75 22.64 47.29
N VAL A 27 34.59 21.68 47.63
CA VAL A 27 34.64 20.33 47.03
C VAL A 27 34.23 19.31 48.09
N ASN A 28 33.25 18.47 47.78
CA ASN A 28 32.72 17.40 48.64
C ASN A 28 32.38 17.86 50.07
N ASN A 29 32.02 19.15 50.24
CA ASN A 29 31.81 19.76 51.55
C ASN A 29 30.33 19.72 51.98
N GLU A 30 29.40 19.92 51.06
CA GLU A 30 27.95 19.96 51.28
C GLU A 30 27.21 19.43 50.05
N ALA A 31 25.90 19.16 50.19
CA ALA A 31 25.01 18.81 49.09
C ALA A 31 25.43 17.60 48.25
N ILE A 32 26.04 16.60 48.88
CA ILE A 32 26.41 15.35 48.22
C ILE A 32 25.13 14.53 47.95
N PRO A 33 24.84 14.13 46.71
CA PRO A 33 23.68 13.28 46.42
C PRO A 33 23.81 11.90 47.07
N ASP A 34 22.70 11.36 47.58
CA ASP A 34 22.67 10.06 48.27
C ASP A 34 22.58 8.85 47.32
N TYR A 35 22.29 9.07 46.03
CA TYR A 35 22.12 8.04 45.00
C TYR A 35 23.31 7.84 44.07
N LEU A 36 24.49 8.41 44.37
CA LEU A 36 25.65 8.33 43.48
C LEU A 36 26.07 6.88 43.15
N LEU A 37 25.97 5.96 44.11
CA LEU A 37 26.28 4.55 43.89
C LEU A 37 25.22 3.82 43.05
N ASP A 38 23.99 4.32 43.01
CA ASP A 38 22.94 3.77 42.14
C ASP A 38 23.17 4.16 40.66
N LEU A 39 23.98 5.18 40.39
CA LEU A 39 24.30 5.66 39.04
C LEU A 39 25.45 4.87 38.38
N LEU A 40 26.61 4.81 39.04
CA LEU A 40 27.80 4.09 38.56
C LEU A 40 28.44 3.35 39.73
N ASP A 41 28.93 2.15 39.45
CA ASP A 41 29.85 1.47 40.34
C ASP A 41 31.21 2.19 40.35
N THR A 42 31.87 2.18 41.50
CA THR A 42 33.19 2.82 41.68
C THR A 42 34.34 1.89 41.32
N VAL A 43 34.11 0.58 41.34
CA VAL A 43 35.12 -0.44 41.09
C VAL A 43 34.63 -1.41 40.04
N TYR A 44 35.53 -1.79 39.12
CA TYR A 44 35.26 -2.83 38.13
C TYR A 44 34.98 -4.16 38.82
N ASN A 45 33.78 -4.71 38.60
CA ASN A 45 33.43 -6.05 39.06
C ASN A 45 32.53 -6.76 38.03
N PRO A 46 33.07 -7.73 37.27
CA PRO A 46 32.31 -8.42 36.23
C PRO A 46 31.23 -9.36 36.79
N ASN A 47 31.22 -9.64 38.10
CA ASN A 47 30.29 -10.58 38.72
C ASN A 47 29.20 -9.90 39.56
N SER A 48 29.27 -8.58 39.75
CA SER A 48 28.36 -7.84 40.61
C SER A 48 28.37 -6.36 40.23
N THR A 49 27.47 -6.00 39.31
CA THR A 49 27.23 -4.61 38.91
C THR A 49 25.95 -4.09 39.56
N HIS A 50 26.00 -2.92 40.19
CA HIS A 50 24.84 -2.30 40.86
C HIS A 50 24.39 -1.04 40.15
N GLY A 51 25.29 -0.08 39.95
CA GLY A 51 24.99 1.20 39.32
C GLY A 51 24.34 1.04 37.95
N TYR A 52 23.25 1.77 37.67
CA TYR A 52 22.44 1.49 36.49
C TYR A 52 23.19 1.73 35.18
N MET A 53 24.08 2.73 35.09
CA MET A 53 24.89 2.94 33.88
C MET A 53 25.91 1.80 33.72
N THR A 54 26.55 1.39 34.81
CA THR A 54 27.47 0.24 34.79
C THR A 54 26.75 -1.01 34.29
N ARG A 55 25.56 -1.27 34.83
CA ARG A 55 24.74 -2.42 34.50
C ARG A 55 24.16 -2.34 33.09
N LEU A 56 23.58 -1.20 32.67
CA LEU A 56 22.99 -1.02 31.34
C LEU A 56 24.01 -1.29 30.24
N TYR A 57 25.17 -0.65 30.29
CA TYR A 57 26.21 -0.82 29.26
C TYR A 57 26.96 -2.16 29.39
N GLY A 58 27.13 -2.67 30.62
CA GLY A 58 27.65 -4.03 30.86
C GLY A 58 26.75 -5.08 30.22
N GLU A 59 25.46 -5.10 30.56
CA GLU A 59 24.49 -6.05 30.01
C GLU A 59 24.30 -5.86 28.49
N SER A 60 24.32 -4.63 27.98
CA SER A 60 24.23 -4.35 26.54
C SER A 60 25.42 -4.88 25.76
N SER A 61 26.61 -4.86 26.35
CA SER A 61 27.87 -5.22 25.69
C SER A 61 28.43 -6.60 26.08
N PHE A 62 27.70 -7.36 26.91
CA PHE A 62 28.19 -8.59 27.55
C PHE A 62 29.50 -8.38 28.32
N ASP A 63 29.54 -7.29 29.09
CA ASP A 63 30.65 -6.82 29.92
C ASP A 63 31.95 -6.55 29.15
N SER A 64 31.89 -6.47 27.81
CA SER A 64 33.01 -5.97 27.00
C SER A 64 33.22 -4.46 27.18
N LEU A 65 32.18 -3.74 27.62
CA LEU A 65 32.23 -2.38 28.14
C LEU A 65 31.51 -2.32 29.49
N GLN A 66 32.23 -1.99 30.56
CA GLN A 66 31.64 -1.55 31.82
C GLN A 66 32.06 -0.11 32.10
N ILE A 67 31.09 0.72 32.46
CA ILE A 67 31.33 2.12 32.82
C ILE A 67 31.39 2.19 34.34
N ILE A 68 32.55 2.57 34.87
CA ILE A 68 32.75 2.82 36.30
C ILE A 68 33.26 4.25 36.48
N GLY A 69 33.10 4.80 37.67
CA GLY A 69 33.61 6.13 37.96
C GLY A 69 33.51 6.52 39.42
N ASP A 70 34.17 7.63 39.73
CA ASP A 70 34.08 8.28 41.03
C ASP A 70 33.60 9.72 40.83
N TYR A 71 33.15 10.33 41.91
CA TYR A 71 32.42 11.57 41.89
C TYR A 71 33.17 12.69 42.60
N VAL A 72 32.96 13.90 42.10
CA VAL A 72 33.36 15.12 42.76
C VAL A 72 32.14 16.03 42.78
N VAL A 73 31.66 16.36 43.96
CA VAL A 73 30.56 17.31 44.14
C VAL A 73 31.18 18.67 44.39
N VAL A 74 30.95 19.60 43.46
CA VAL A 74 31.53 20.95 43.54
C VAL A 74 30.44 21.99 43.72
N ASN A 75 30.50 22.69 44.83
CA ASN A 75 29.65 23.82 45.13
C ASN A 75 30.38 25.08 44.66
N VAL A 76 29.77 25.82 43.74
CA VAL A 76 30.36 26.99 43.07
C VAL A 76 29.41 28.17 43.24
N ASN A 77 29.93 29.32 43.66
CA ASN A 77 29.18 30.57 43.70
C ASN A 77 28.95 31.11 42.29
N GLU A 78 27.75 31.62 42.06
CA GLU A 78 27.38 32.28 40.81
C GLU A 78 28.32 33.47 40.50
N SER A 79 28.61 34.30 41.51
CA SER A 79 29.54 35.42 41.39
C SER A 79 30.92 34.98 40.88
N ARG A 80 31.44 33.82 41.32
CA ARG A 80 32.71 33.27 40.83
C ARG A 80 32.65 33.00 39.32
N VAL A 81 31.57 32.37 38.85
CA VAL A 81 31.41 32.04 37.43
C VAL A 81 31.41 33.32 36.60
N ILE A 82 30.62 34.31 37.01
CA ILE A 82 30.46 35.59 36.30
C ILE A 82 31.77 36.39 36.32
N ASN A 83 32.39 36.56 37.49
CA ASN A 83 33.59 37.37 37.63
C ASN A 83 34.81 36.77 36.90
N THR A 84 34.88 35.44 36.79
CA THR A 84 36.00 34.75 36.15
C THR A 84 35.82 34.62 34.64
N TYR A 85 34.58 34.34 34.18
CA TYR A 85 34.32 33.97 32.78
C TYR A 85 33.41 34.96 32.02
N GLY A 86 32.95 36.02 32.67
CA GLY A 86 32.15 37.10 32.08
C GLY A 86 30.66 36.80 31.94
N ASN A 87 30.24 35.53 31.89
CA ASN A 87 28.82 35.17 31.85
C ASN A 87 28.51 33.81 32.51
N PHE A 88 27.27 33.68 32.98
CA PHE A 88 26.76 32.47 33.60
C PHE A 88 26.25 31.48 32.53
N SER A 89 26.96 30.37 32.35
CA SER A 89 26.59 29.31 31.40
C SER A 89 27.08 27.95 31.90
N LYS A 90 26.42 26.86 31.50
CA LYS A 90 26.83 25.48 31.84
C LYS A 90 28.31 25.19 31.63
N PHE A 91 28.91 25.70 30.55
CA PHE A 91 30.31 25.48 30.25
C PHE A 91 31.21 26.24 31.21
N ASN A 92 30.86 27.48 31.55
CA ASN A 92 31.64 28.26 32.51
C ASN A 92 31.44 27.78 33.95
N ILE A 93 30.26 27.23 34.27
CA ILE A 93 30.02 26.50 35.52
C ILE A 93 30.98 25.32 35.62
N GLY A 94 31.08 24.48 34.58
CA GLY A 94 32.02 23.34 34.56
C GLY A 94 33.48 23.79 34.69
N LYS A 95 33.87 24.89 34.02
CA LYS A 95 35.21 25.47 34.15
C LYS A 95 35.50 25.99 35.57
N ALA A 96 34.55 26.71 36.17
CA ALA A 96 34.68 27.20 37.53
C ALA A 96 34.74 26.05 38.55
N ALA A 97 33.97 24.98 38.33
CA ALA A 97 34.04 23.76 39.15
C ALA A 97 35.44 23.14 39.10
N ILE A 98 36.06 23.06 37.93
CA ILE A 98 37.46 22.61 37.79
C ILE A 98 38.44 23.55 38.51
N ASP A 99 38.25 24.87 38.43
CA ASP A 99 39.11 25.82 39.14
C ASP A 99 39.02 25.64 40.67
N VAL A 100 37.81 25.37 41.19
CA VAL A 100 37.59 25.07 42.62
C VAL A 100 38.26 23.76 43.03
N ILE A 101 38.16 22.71 42.19
CA ILE A 101 38.91 21.45 42.38
C ILE A 101 40.42 21.73 42.44
N ASN A 102 40.94 22.57 41.55
CA ASN A 102 42.38 22.83 41.42
C ASN A 102 43.02 23.54 42.63
N ILE A 103 42.22 24.15 43.53
CA ILE A 103 42.72 24.78 44.75
C ILE A 103 43.50 23.75 45.60
N ASN A 104 42.89 22.59 45.84
CA ASN A 104 43.47 21.51 46.64
C ASN A 104 43.90 20.30 45.80
N GLY A 105 43.54 20.27 44.52
CA GLY A 105 43.72 19.10 43.65
C GLY A 105 42.51 18.16 43.71
N LEU A 106 42.42 17.24 42.76
CA LEU A 106 41.35 16.25 42.66
C LEU A 106 41.24 15.44 43.96
N GLN A 107 40.06 15.53 44.58
CA GLN A 107 39.64 14.74 45.73
C GLN A 107 38.26 14.20 45.40
N THR A 108 38.18 12.91 45.14
CA THR A 108 36.92 12.23 44.84
C THR A 108 36.31 11.64 46.11
N ILE A 109 35.01 11.35 46.05
CA ILE A 109 34.24 10.86 47.20
C ILE A 109 34.67 9.45 47.61
N TYR A 110 35.01 8.59 46.65
CA TYR A 110 35.33 7.17 46.89
C TYR A 110 36.81 6.81 46.73
N GLY A 111 37.69 7.81 46.59
CA GLY A 111 39.15 7.66 46.74
C GLY A 111 39.94 7.39 45.45
N HIS A 112 39.32 7.45 44.26
CA HIS A 112 40.00 7.39 42.96
C HIS A 112 40.69 8.71 42.60
N ASN A 113 41.78 9.04 43.31
CA ASN A 113 42.52 10.30 43.14
C ASN A 113 43.74 10.18 42.22
N SER A 114 43.86 9.10 41.43
CA SER A 114 45.01 8.84 40.57
C SER A 114 44.70 9.09 39.11
N MET A 115 45.69 9.55 38.34
CA MET A 115 45.57 9.65 36.88
C MET A 115 45.35 8.28 36.22
N GLU A 116 45.85 7.21 36.84
CA GLU A 116 45.68 5.85 36.34
C GLU A 116 44.22 5.41 36.26
N ASP A 117 43.34 5.99 37.10
CA ASP A 117 41.91 5.68 37.14
C ASP A 117 41.15 6.24 35.91
N TYR A 118 41.70 7.26 35.24
CA TYR A 118 40.97 8.06 34.23
C TYR A 118 41.62 8.13 32.85
N LYS A 119 42.81 7.57 32.67
CA LYS A 119 43.52 7.59 31.38
C LYS A 119 43.05 6.47 30.45
N TYR A 120 43.14 6.71 29.15
CA TYR A 120 42.99 5.66 28.14
C TYR A 120 44.32 5.38 27.45
N GLY A 121 44.80 4.14 27.58
CA GLY A 121 46.12 3.74 27.10
C GLY A 121 47.24 4.57 27.75
N ASN A 122 48.19 5.03 26.93
CA ASN A 122 49.34 5.83 27.39
C ASN A 122 49.09 7.35 27.33
N ASN A 123 47.85 7.80 27.12
CA ASN A 123 47.54 9.22 27.04
C ASN A 123 47.35 9.81 28.44
N ASN A 124 48.25 10.71 28.86
CA ASN A 124 48.15 11.45 30.12
C ASN A 124 47.07 12.56 30.04
N LYS A 125 45.81 12.17 29.85
CA LYS A 125 44.63 13.04 29.84
C LYS A 125 43.44 12.32 30.47
N ILE A 126 42.55 13.04 31.14
CA ILE A 126 41.26 12.45 31.55
C ILE A 126 40.50 12.09 30.28
N TYR A 127 40.16 10.81 30.13
CA TYR A 127 39.60 10.30 28.88
C TYR A 127 38.14 10.72 28.66
N PHE A 128 37.34 10.74 29.73
CA PHE A 128 35.91 11.03 29.68
C PHE A 128 35.47 11.75 30.95
N THR A 129 34.57 12.74 30.82
CA THR A 129 34.01 13.49 31.97
C THR A 129 32.52 13.70 31.81
N GLN A 130 31.74 13.47 32.87
CA GLN A 130 30.31 13.78 32.90
C GLN A 130 30.04 14.91 33.89
N PHE A 131 29.35 15.94 33.44
CA PHE A 131 28.97 17.08 34.27
C PHE A 131 27.46 17.07 34.53
N PHE A 132 27.09 16.81 35.78
CA PHE A 132 25.72 16.92 36.26
C PHE A 132 25.52 18.25 36.96
N ILE A 133 24.54 19.02 36.50
CA ILE A 133 24.20 20.31 37.09
C ILE A 133 22.83 20.18 37.77
N ARG A 134 22.81 20.49 39.07
CA ARG A 134 21.61 20.43 39.91
C ARG A 134 20.54 21.44 39.50
N ASN A 135 20.88 22.73 39.49
CA ASN A 135 19.90 23.81 39.50
C ASN A 135 20.26 24.92 38.51
N ILE A 136 19.97 24.73 37.21
CA ILE A 136 19.97 25.77 36.17
C ILE A 136 18.69 25.66 35.33
N ASN A 137 18.42 26.65 34.47
CA ASN A 137 17.32 26.59 33.50
C ASN A 137 17.76 27.13 32.12
N LYS A 138 16.85 27.11 31.14
CA LYS A 138 17.15 27.56 29.77
C LYS A 138 17.61 29.01 29.69
N GLU A 139 16.94 29.89 30.41
CA GLU A 139 17.21 31.33 30.40
C GLU A 139 18.52 31.65 31.14
N TYR A 140 18.80 30.91 32.21
CA TYR A 140 19.90 31.15 33.11
C TYR A 140 20.71 29.87 33.36
N GLY A 141 21.81 29.73 32.61
CA GLY A 141 22.68 28.56 32.59
C GLY A 141 22.60 27.72 31.30
N GLY A 142 21.47 27.78 30.58
CA GLY A 142 21.35 27.32 29.19
C GLY A 142 20.86 25.88 28.98
N LEU A 143 20.35 25.20 30.02
CA LEU A 143 19.70 23.89 29.96
C LEU A 143 18.58 23.82 31.01
N ASP A 144 17.43 23.27 30.64
CA ASP A 144 16.40 22.88 31.62
C ASP A 144 16.70 21.51 32.21
N CYS A 145 16.10 21.21 33.37
CA CYS A 145 16.10 19.86 33.93
C CYS A 145 15.65 18.83 32.88
N GLY A 146 16.41 17.75 32.71
CA GLY A 146 16.18 16.73 31.70
C GLY A 146 16.79 17.03 30.32
N GLN A 147 17.48 18.16 30.14
CA GLN A 147 18.23 18.47 28.91
C GLN A 147 19.73 18.21 29.08
N GLY A 148 20.39 17.86 27.97
CA GLY A 148 21.81 17.60 27.95
C GLY A 148 22.48 17.90 26.61
N TYR A 149 23.78 17.62 26.57
CA TYR A 149 24.62 17.72 25.38
C TYR A 149 25.81 16.74 25.47
N GLY A 150 26.04 16.00 24.39
CA GLY A 150 27.20 15.15 24.19
C GLY A 150 28.46 15.98 23.87
N GLY A 151 29.53 15.72 24.60
CA GLY A 151 30.82 16.41 24.54
C GLY A 151 31.15 17.13 25.85
N SER A 152 32.43 17.13 26.24
CA SER A 152 32.88 17.81 27.46
C SER A 152 33.05 19.32 27.29
N CYS A 153 33.32 19.82 26.08
CA CYS A 153 33.70 21.22 25.84
C CYS A 153 34.84 21.73 26.77
N MET A 154 35.69 20.83 27.30
CA MET A 154 36.77 21.11 28.25
C MET A 154 38.17 20.99 27.64
N ASN A 155 38.29 21.00 26.32
CA ASN A 155 39.51 20.65 25.57
C ASN A 155 40.77 21.45 25.95
N ASN A 156 40.61 22.63 26.57
CA ASN A 156 41.70 23.51 26.99
C ASN A 156 41.75 23.72 28.51
N LYS A 157 41.00 22.93 29.29
CA LYS A 157 41.02 22.98 30.75
C LYS A 157 41.89 21.89 31.32
N MET A 158 42.61 22.28 32.36
CA MET A 158 43.54 21.42 33.10
C MET A 158 42.97 21.19 34.49
N ILE A 159 43.03 19.95 34.95
CA ILE A 159 42.68 19.56 36.31
C ILE A 159 43.93 19.08 37.04
N ARG A 160 44.08 19.50 38.29
CA ARG A 160 45.24 19.17 39.13
C ARG A 160 45.00 17.83 39.79
N ILE A 161 45.82 16.83 39.49
CA ILE A 161 45.80 15.51 40.13
C ILE A 161 47.16 15.33 40.81
N GLY A 162 47.17 15.26 42.15
CA GLY A 162 48.41 15.40 42.92
C GLY A 162 49.10 16.74 42.63
N ASN A 163 50.34 16.69 42.15
CA ASN A 163 51.13 17.86 41.75
C ASN A 163 51.07 18.15 40.24
N ASP A 164 50.44 17.27 39.46
CA ASP A 164 50.43 17.36 38.00
C ASP A 164 49.19 18.11 37.52
N SER A 165 49.35 18.88 36.44
CA SER A 165 48.24 19.52 35.72
C SER A 165 47.91 18.68 34.49
N ILE A 166 46.74 18.07 34.49
CA ILE A 166 46.32 17.09 33.49
C ILE A 166 45.26 17.68 32.56
N PRO A 167 45.38 17.52 31.22
CA PRO A 167 44.36 17.97 30.28
C PRO A 167 43.11 17.07 30.30
N ILE A 168 41.95 17.66 30.00
CA ILE A 168 40.69 16.93 29.85
C ILE A 168 40.37 16.70 28.37
N SER A 169 39.99 15.48 28.01
CA SER A 169 39.55 15.12 26.66
C SER A 169 38.28 15.84 26.25
N HIS A 170 38.00 15.92 24.95
CA HIS A 170 36.75 16.48 24.41
C HIS A 170 35.54 15.56 24.57
N LEU A 171 35.77 14.28 24.89
CA LEU A 171 34.72 13.30 25.16
C LEU A 171 34.14 13.54 26.55
N GLY A 172 32.81 13.50 26.64
CA GLY A 172 32.12 13.75 27.89
C GLY A 172 30.67 14.13 27.66
N THR A 173 30.04 14.68 28.68
CA THR A 173 28.65 15.15 28.61
C THR A 173 28.39 16.31 29.57
N PHE A 174 27.36 17.10 29.26
CA PHE A 174 26.77 18.09 30.16
C PHE A 174 25.27 17.85 30.28
N GLN A 175 24.75 17.73 31.50
CA GLN A 175 23.32 17.55 31.75
C GLN A 175 22.84 18.42 32.90
N CYS A 176 21.63 18.96 32.79
CA CYS A 176 20.89 19.46 33.93
C CYS A 176 19.94 18.37 34.40
N VAL A 177 20.13 17.88 35.63
CA VAL A 177 19.43 16.69 36.15
C VAL A 177 18.47 17.01 37.29
N GLY A 178 18.45 18.27 37.74
CA GLY A 178 17.56 18.69 38.81
C GLY A 178 17.98 18.16 40.17
N VAL A 179 16.98 17.96 41.02
CA VAL A 179 17.12 17.48 42.39
C VAL A 179 16.86 15.98 42.53
N ASN A 180 15.94 15.45 41.72
CA ASN A 180 15.46 14.06 41.81
C ASN A 180 16.58 13.02 41.64
N ASN A 181 16.37 11.82 42.21
CA ASN A 181 17.20 10.66 41.92
C ASN A 181 16.97 10.21 40.45
N PHE A 182 17.80 10.71 39.55
CA PHE A 182 17.79 10.33 38.13
C PHE A 182 18.41 8.96 37.87
N ALA A 183 19.02 8.32 38.88
CA ALA A 183 19.54 6.97 38.75
C ALA A 183 18.45 5.90 38.61
N ASN A 184 17.22 6.24 38.97
CA ASN A 184 16.06 5.37 38.81
C ASN A 184 15.52 5.30 37.36
N ASN A 185 16.07 6.09 36.42
CA ASN A 185 15.60 6.12 35.04
C ASN A 185 16.75 5.78 34.06
N PRO A 186 16.92 4.50 33.67
CA PRO A 186 18.09 4.10 32.90
C PRO A 186 18.08 4.58 31.43
N THR A 187 16.91 4.94 30.87
CA THR A 187 16.79 5.61 29.56
C THR A 187 16.67 7.14 29.70
N SER A 188 17.30 7.74 30.71
CA SER A 188 17.33 9.19 30.86
C SER A 188 18.20 9.88 29.80
N ILE A 189 18.17 11.22 29.80
CA ILE A 189 19.07 12.05 29.01
C ILE A 189 20.56 11.76 29.31
N VAL A 190 20.89 11.23 30.49
CA VAL A 190 22.27 10.89 30.86
C VAL A 190 22.80 9.78 29.96
N SER A 191 22.07 8.67 29.84
CA SER A 191 22.42 7.55 28.97
C SER A 191 22.45 7.98 27.51
N HIS A 192 21.47 8.76 27.06
CA HIS A 192 21.40 9.25 25.68
C HIS A 192 22.62 10.09 25.28
N GLU A 193 22.98 11.08 26.09
CA GLU A 193 24.13 11.94 25.78
C GLU A 193 25.46 11.19 25.91
N PHE A 194 25.53 10.18 26.77
CA PHE A 194 26.66 9.26 26.78
C PHE A 194 26.74 8.49 25.44
N SER A 195 25.64 7.93 24.96
CA SER A 195 25.55 7.16 23.71
C SER A 195 26.01 7.94 22.47
N HIS A 196 25.86 9.27 22.44
CA HIS A 196 26.44 10.10 21.37
C HIS A 196 27.96 9.91 21.22
N ASN A 197 28.68 9.60 22.29
CA ASN A 197 30.12 9.33 22.24
C ASN A 197 30.45 7.92 21.69
N LEU A 198 29.47 7.02 21.60
CA LEU A 198 29.61 5.68 21.01
C LEU A 198 29.16 5.63 19.55
N PHE A 199 28.03 6.26 19.22
CA PHE A 199 27.40 6.13 17.91
C PHE A 199 27.70 7.29 16.95
N GLY A 200 27.85 8.52 17.47
CA GLY A 200 28.04 9.73 16.66
C GLY A 200 27.09 10.86 17.05
N GLY A 201 26.95 11.87 16.18
CA GLY A 201 26.13 13.05 16.46
C GLY A 201 24.62 12.80 16.33
N ASN A 202 23.85 13.89 16.21
CA ASN A 202 22.39 13.86 16.08
C ASN A 202 21.90 13.10 14.83
N GLU A 203 22.75 12.98 13.82
CA GLU A 203 22.46 12.15 12.66
C GLU A 203 22.17 10.69 13.05
N PHE A 204 22.64 10.19 14.20
CA PHE A 204 22.40 8.81 14.67
C PHE A 204 21.22 8.65 15.63
N HIS A 205 20.42 9.70 15.90
CA HIS A 205 19.22 9.53 16.72
C HIS A 205 18.32 8.42 16.18
N THR A 206 17.85 7.56 17.06
CA THR A 206 16.95 6.44 16.77
C THR A 206 16.33 5.93 18.08
N SER A 207 15.56 4.83 18.03
CA SER A 207 15.07 4.13 19.22
C SER A 207 14.21 4.97 20.17
N GLY A 208 13.60 6.05 19.69
CA GLY A 208 12.81 6.99 20.49
C GLY A 208 13.50 8.30 20.87
N GLY A 209 14.82 8.45 20.67
CA GLY A 209 15.54 9.66 21.10
C GLY A 209 15.63 10.76 20.06
N ASN A 210 14.91 10.61 18.95
CA ASN A 210 14.87 11.60 17.89
C ASN A 210 13.98 12.80 18.24
N HIS A 211 14.28 13.97 17.66
CA HIS A 211 13.53 15.19 17.89
C HIS A 211 13.45 16.07 16.63
N ARG A 212 12.47 16.98 16.59
CA ARG A 212 12.18 17.89 15.45
C ARG A 212 13.05 19.16 15.43
N GLY A 213 14.28 19.08 15.95
CA GLY A 213 15.21 20.22 16.10
C GLY A 213 16.50 20.08 15.30
N SER A 214 16.60 19.08 14.44
CA SER A 214 17.80 18.72 13.67
C SER A 214 17.39 18.61 12.19
N PHE A 215 18.25 19.04 11.27
CA PHE A 215 17.93 19.23 9.84
C PHE A 215 18.23 17.99 8.98
N GLU A 216 18.93 17.02 9.57
CA GLU A 216 19.21 15.71 9.02
C GLU A 216 17.91 14.99 8.64
N LEU A 217 17.92 14.34 7.47
CA LEU A 217 16.72 13.72 6.92
C LEU A 217 16.39 12.40 7.62
N MET A 218 15.10 12.16 7.79
CA MET A 218 14.52 10.94 8.34
C MET A 218 13.82 10.14 7.24
N PRO A 219 13.93 8.80 7.25
CA PRO A 219 13.20 7.96 6.31
C PRO A 219 11.69 8.03 6.54
N PHE A 220 11.20 8.32 7.75
CA PHE A 220 9.77 8.37 8.06
C PHE A 220 9.29 9.80 8.29
N PHE A 221 8.01 10.09 7.98
CA PHE A 221 7.42 11.39 8.34
C PHE A 221 7.27 11.54 9.85
N SER A 222 6.83 10.48 10.53
CA SER A 222 6.67 10.36 11.97
C SER A 222 8.02 10.15 12.65
N VAL A 223 8.20 10.76 13.82
CA VAL A 223 9.29 10.37 14.73
C VAL A 223 8.92 9.00 15.28
N GLN A 224 9.89 8.10 15.27
CA GLN A 224 9.73 6.73 15.72
C GLN A 224 10.16 6.62 17.20
N GLY A 225 9.38 5.88 17.97
CA GLY A 225 9.73 5.34 19.27
C GLY A 225 10.56 4.06 19.13
N GLY A 226 10.26 3.06 19.96
CA GLY A 226 11.02 1.82 20.04
C GLY A 226 11.99 1.83 21.21
N TYR A 227 13.06 1.04 21.15
CA TYR A 227 13.97 0.85 22.27
C TYR A 227 15.42 0.77 21.83
N GLY A 228 16.34 1.18 22.71
CA GLY A 228 17.77 1.26 22.44
C GLY A 228 18.48 2.30 23.29
N LEU A 229 19.80 2.30 23.25
CA LEU A 229 20.69 3.19 24.01
C LEU A 229 20.60 4.66 23.56
N MET A 230 20.16 4.91 22.32
CA MET A 230 19.86 6.24 21.80
C MET A 230 18.42 6.71 22.09
N GLY A 231 17.60 5.95 22.83
CA GLY A 231 16.16 6.21 22.93
C GLY A 231 15.71 7.35 23.84
N ALA A 232 16.54 7.74 24.83
CA ALA A 232 16.19 8.72 25.86
C ALA A 232 14.77 8.51 26.43
N TYR A 233 14.08 9.61 26.76
CA TYR A 233 12.74 9.59 27.34
C TYR A 233 11.66 8.99 26.44
N GLY A 234 11.93 8.80 25.14
CA GLY A 234 11.01 8.23 24.16
C GLY A 234 11.15 6.72 23.99
N SER A 235 12.02 6.07 24.78
CA SER A 235 12.23 4.62 24.71
C SER A 235 11.05 3.84 25.32
N SER A 236 10.70 2.71 24.72
CA SER A 236 9.77 1.75 25.28
C SER A 236 10.48 0.82 26.26
N LEU A 237 11.25 -0.15 25.79
CA LEU A 237 12.14 -0.95 26.64
C LEU A 237 13.40 -0.18 27.03
N VAL A 238 13.93 -0.52 28.20
CA VAL A 238 15.16 0.08 28.73
C VAL A 238 16.44 -0.56 28.17
N SER A 239 16.36 -1.83 27.73
CA SER A 239 17.50 -2.57 27.17
C SER A 239 17.95 -2.01 25.82
N CYS A 240 19.21 -2.26 25.44
CA CYS A 240 19.68 -2.05 24.07
C CYS A 240 18.91 -2.91 23.06
N ASN A 241 19.09 -2.65 21.76
CA ASN A 241 18.58 -3.50 20.67
C ASN A 241 19.72 -4.19 19.90
N GLY A 242 19.36 -5.18 19.08
CA GLY A 242 20.27 -5.95 18.23
C GLY A 242 20.98 -5.12 17.16
N TYR A 243 20.30 -4.12 16.58
CA TYR A 243 20.90 -3.20 15.62
C TYR A 243 22.08 -2.41 16.21
N GLU A 244 21.93 -1.89 17.42
CA GLU A 244 22.97 -1.15 18.14
C GLU A 244 24.14 -2.06 18.54
N ARG A 245 23.85 -3.28 19.05
CA ARG A 245 24.89 -4.29 19.31
C ARG A 245 25.68 -4.63 18.05
N TRP A 246 24.98 -4.87 16.95
CA TRP A 246 25.61 -5.10 15.65
C TRP A 246 26.47 -3.91 15.24
N ARG A 247 25.98 -2.67 15.39
CA ARG A 247 26.71 -1.47 15.02
C ARG A 247 28.02 -1.33 15.80
N LEU A 248 27.98 -1.52 17.12
CA LEU A 248 29.13 -1.41 18.03
C LEU A 248 30.01 -2.66 18.07
N ASN A 249 29.69 -3.68 17.29
CA ASN A 249 30.41 -4.95 17.28
C ASN A 249 30.39 -5.67 18.65
N TRP A 250 29.31 -5.50 19.41
CA TRP A 250 29.08 -6.19 20.67
C TRP A 250 28.43 -7.53 20.41
N LYS A 251 29.10 -8.59 20.90
CA LYS A 251 28.73 -9.97 20.66
C LYS A 251 28.96 -10.79 21.92
N HIS A 252 28.04 -11.68 22.25
CA HIS A 252 28.22 -12.57 23.39
C HIS A 252 29.46 -13.47 23.19
N PRO A 253 30.34 -13.66 24.20
CA PRO A 253 31.58 -14.43 24.04
C PRO A 253 31.40 -15.87 23.57
N SER A 254 30.24 -16.48 23.86
CA SER A 254 29.93 -17.87 23.49
C SER A 254 29.47 -18.07 22.05
N THR A 255 29.26 -17.01 21.26
CA THR A 255 28.86 -17.13 19.84
C THR A 255 29.96 -16.63 18.91
N PRO A 256 30.21 -17.30 17.77
CA PRO A 256 31.12 -16.78 16.75
C PRO A 256 30.47 -15.66 15.91
N TYR A 257 29.14 -15.58 15.85
CA TYR A 257 28.39 -14.67 14.97
C TYR A 257 27.97 -13.39 15.68
N LEU A 258 28.11 -12.26 15.00
CA LEU A 258 27.70 -10.96 15.54
C LEU A 258 26.16 -10.83 15.62
N ILE A 259 25.46 -11.40 14.66
CA ILE A 259 24.02 -11.64 14.71
C ILE A 259 23.88 -13.16 14.63
N GLY A 260 23.53 -13.79 15.75
CA GLY A 260 23.44 -15.24 15.84
C GLY A 260 22.22 -15.66 16.64
N ALA A 261 21.78 -16.89 16.40
CA ALA A 261 20.82 -17.61 17.22
C ALA A 261 21.25 -19.07 17.28
N ARG A 262 20.42 -19.94 17.87
CA ARG A 262 20.68 -21.38 17.92
C ARG A 262 20.05 -22.08 16.73
N ASP A 263 20.66 -23.17 16.29
CA ASP A 263 20.08 -24.04 15.26
C ASP A 263 18.73 -24.65 15.71
N SER A 264 18.03 -25.31 14.79
CA SER A 264 16.71 -25.90 15.04
C SER A 264 16.67 -26.99 16.13
N LEU A 265 17.83 -27.56 16.49
CA LEU A 265 18.01 -28.56 17.53
C LEU A 265 18.53 -27.97 18.85
N ASN A 266 18.77 -26.66 18.88
CA ASN A 266 19.40 -25.93 19.98
C ASN A 266 20.83 -26.43 20.34
N LEU A 267 21.57 -27.02 19.40
CA LEU A 267 22.87 -27.66 19.65
C LEU A 267 24.06 -26.77 19.33
N THR A 268 24.00 -25.99 18.24
CA THR A 268 25.08 -25.11 17.79
C THR A 268 24.60 -23.69 17.56
N ASN A 269 25.54 -22.74 17.56
CA ASN A 269 25.25 -21.37 17.12
C ASN A 269 25.13 -21.36 15.60
N GLN A 270 24.25 -20.50 15.08
CA GLN A 270 24.00 -20.32 13.66
C GLN A 270 23.97 -18.82 13.34
N ASN A 271 24.53 -18.43 12.20
CA ASN A 271 24.38 -17.06 11.68
C ASN A 271 22.91 -16.79 11.36
N SER A 272 22.38 -15.67 11.85
CA SER A 272 20.98 -15.29 11.70
C SER A 272 20.80 -13.90 11.07
N ASP A 273 21.86 -13.35 10.44
CA ASP A 273 21.74 -12.31 9.41
C ASP A 273 21.52 -12.99 8.05
N ILE A 274 20.27 -13.02 7.59
CA ILE A 274 19.80 -13.85 6.47
C ILE A 274 19.05 -13.04 5.43
N SER A 275 18.83 -13.66 4.28
CA SER A 275 18.18 -13.11 3.08
C SER A 275 17.35 -14.19 2.38
N GLN A 276 16.61 -13.79 1.34
CA GLN A 276 15.87 -14.75 0.49
C GLN A 276 16.76 -15.88 -0.07
N SER A 277 18.05 -15.61 -0.30
CA SER A 277 18.98 -16.62 -0.85
C SER A 277 19.31 -17.76 0.11
N ASP A 278 19.04 -17.59 1.41
CA ASP A 278 19.28 -18.60 2.44
C ASP A 278 18.19 -19.69 2.48
N GLY A 279 17.07 -19.50 1.78
CA GLY A 279 16.00 -20.49 1.68
C GLY A 279 15.22 -20.68 2.98
N VAL A 280 14.71 -21.88 3.24
CA VAL A 280 13.95 -22.16 4.48
C VAL A 280 14.92 -22.36 5.64
N VAL A 281 14.74 -21.61 6.72
CA VAL A 281 15.60 -21.66 7.90
C VAL A 281 14.77 -21.66 9.19
N THR A 282 15.22 -22.43 10.18
CA THR A 282 14.61 -22.47 11.53
C THR A 282 15.68 -22.14 12.57
N PHE A 283 15.33 -21.28 13.53
CA PHE A 283 16.16 -20.93 14.67
C PHE A 283 15.46 -21.23 15.99
N ILE A 284 16.24 -21.50 17.03
CA ILE A 284 15.81 -21.37 18.42
C ILE A 284 16.34 -20.04 18.96
N LEU A 285 15.42 -19.14 19.30
CA LEU A 285 15.68 -17.79 19.78
C LEU A 285 15.53 -17.74 21.30
N ARG A 286 16.66 -17.67 22.01
CA ARG A 286 16.70 -17.53 23.47
C ARG A 286 16.57 -16.06 23.87
N ASP A 287 16.63 -15.78 25.18
CA ASP A 287 16.57 -14.42 25.71
C ASP A 287 17.67 -13.52 25.12
N PHE A 288 17.27 -12.48 24.40
CA PHE A 288 18.17 -11.54 23.74
C PHE A 288 19.12 -10.87 24.73
N VAL A 289 18.63 -10.46 25.90
CA VAL A 289 19.44 -9.67 26.85
C VAL A 289 20.58 -10.51 27.42
N THR A 290 20.30 -11.76 27.80
CA THR A 290 21.30 -12.66 28.40
C THR A 290 22.17 -13.42 27.39
N THR A 291 21.67 -13.72 26.19
CA THR A 291 22.39 -14.57 25.21
C THR A 291 22.85 -13.84 23.96
N GLY A 292 22.24 -12.71 23.62
CA GLY A 292 22.50 -11.97 22.38
C GLY A 292 21.84 -12.57 21.16
N ASP A 293 20.96 -13.56 21.34
CA ASP A 293 20.25 -14.19 20.24
C ASP A 293 19.31 -13.18 19.55
N ALA A 294 19.51 -12.95 18.26
CA ALA A 294 18.68 -12.08 17.41
C ALA A 294 18.62 -12.63 15.99
N ILE A 295 17.59 -12.28 15.21
CA ILE A 295 17.52 -12.61 13.78
C ILE A 295 17.34 -11.31 13.00
N ARG A 296 18.12 -11.14 11.93
CA ARG A 296 18.02 -10.01 10.99
C ARG A 296 17.73 -10.55 9.59
N ILE A 297 16.64 -10.09 8.98
CA ILE A 297 16.12 -10.63 7.71
C ILE A 297 16.12 -9.51 6.68
N LYS A 298 16.95 -9.61 5.64
CA LYS A 298 16.99 -8.65 4.54
C LYS A 298 15.78 -8.81 3.60
N LEU A 299 15.06 -7.72 3.35
CA LEU A 299 13.96 -7.68 2.39
C LEU A 299 14.48 -7.57 0.94
N PRO A 300 13.91 -8.32 -0.02
CA PRO A 300 14.54 -8.53 -1.33
C PRO A 300 14.33 -7.40 -2.36
N TYR A 301 13.23 -6.64 -2.26
CA TYR A 301 12.83 -5.68 -3.30
C TYR A 301 12.86 -4.24 -2.81
N LYS A 302 13.19 -3.34 -3.74
CA LYS A 302 13.34 -1.89 -3.53
C LYS A 302 13.04 -1.14 -4.83
N ASP A 303 12.57 0.10 -4.73
CA ASP A 303 12.17 0.93 -5.88
C ASP A 303 13.31 1.29 -6.85
N SER A 304 14.56 1.32 -6.37
CA SER A 304 15.73 1.60 -7.20
C SER A 304 16.99 1.00 -6.61
N GLU A 305 18.09 0.97 -7.37
CA GLU A 305 19.38 0.53 -6.81
C GLU A 305 19.90 1.43 -5.68
N HIS A 306 19.48 2.70 -5.66
CA HIS A 306 19.84 3.67 -4.64
C HIS A 306 18.89 3.67 -3.42
N ALA A 307 17.73 3.03 -3.54
CA ALA A 307 16.79 2.85 -2.44
C ALA A 307 17.45 2.06 -1.30
N SER A 308 17.24 2.52 -0.07
CA SER A 308 17.88 1.88 1.09
C SER A 308 17.38 0.46 1.31
N ASN A 309 18.30 -0.44 1.64
CA ASN A 309 17.94 -1.79 2.06
C ASN A 309 17.05 -1.72 3.30
N GLN A 310 16.17 -2.69 3.47
CA GLN A 310 15.35 -2.81 4.66
C GLN A 310 15.52 -4.18 5.27
N TYR A 311 15.44 -4.25 6.60
CA TYR A 311 15.62 -5.47 7.36
C TYR A 311 14.55 -5.58 8.44
N ILE A 312 14.09 -6.80 8.73
CA ILE A 312 13.30 -7.10 9.92
C ILE A 312 14.23 -7.68 10.99
N TRP A 313 14.15 -7.15 12.20
CA TRP A 313 14.82 -7.67 13.39
C TRP A 313 13.82 -8.39 14.29
N LEU A 314 14.25 -9.50 14.90
CA LEU A 314 13.48 -10.28 15.87
C LEU A 314 14.34 -10.55 17.11
N GLU A 315 13.81 -10.19 18.29
CA GLU A 315 14.49 -10.30 19.58
C GLU A 315 13.52 -10.88 20.61
N ASN A 316 13.87 -11.98 21.29
CA ASN A 316 13.04 -12.54 22.36
C ASN A 316 13.42 -11.89 23.70
N HIS A 317 12.57 -11.05 24.26
CA HIS A 317 12.79 -10.41 25.56
C HIS A 317 12.04 -11.13 26.67
N GLN A 318 12.67 -11.25 27.85
CA GLN A 318 12.05 -11.91 29.01
C GLN A 318 11.41 -10.92 29.98
N VAL A 319 11.67 -9.62 29.84
CA VAL A 319 10.97 -8.51 30.47
C VAL A 319 10.74 -8.72 31.98
N GLY A 320 11.73 -8.35 32.78
CA GLY A 320 11.72 -8.46 34.24
C GLY A 320 11.93 -9.88 34.79
N LYS A 321 11.87 -10.93 33.94
CA LYS A 321 12.03 -12.33 34.36
C LYS A 321 13.47 -12.85 34.32
N ASN A 322 14.40 -12.08 33.73
CA ASN A 322 15.81 -12.46 33.56
C ASN A 322 16.75 -11.79 34.58
N SER A 323 16.22 -11.01 35.53
CA SER A 323 17.02 -10.19 36.45
C SER A 323 17.99 -9.24 35.74
N LYS A 324 17.60 -8.73 34.56
CA LYS A 324 18.35 -7.75 33.76
C LYS A 324 17.59 -6.42 33.68
N VAL A 325 18.25 -5.39 33.13
CA VAL A 325 17.65 -4.08 32.82
C VAL A 325 16.82 -4.22 31.54
N ASP A 326 15.71 -4.94 31.66
CA ASP A 326 14.81 -5.33 30.57
C ASP A 326 13.37 -5.17 31.05
N PHE A 327 12.81 -3.99 30.86
CA PHE A 327 11.45 -3.63 31.26
C PHE A 327 11.04 -2.33 30.57
N TYR A 328 9.73 -2.03 30.55
CA TYR A 328 9.27 -0.77 29.99
C TYR A 328 9.67 0.43 30.84
N GLN A 329 10.05 1.51 30.17
CA GLN A 329 10.43 2.75 30.79
C GLN A 329 9.35 3.22 31.78
N TYR A 330 9.82 3.67 32.94
CA TYR A 330 9.06 4.10 34.11
C TYR A 330 8.29 3.01 34.88
N SER A 331 8.21 1.76 34.42
CA SER A 331 7.52 0.69 35.16
C SER A 331 8.13 0.39 36.53
N ASN A 332 9.42 0.65 36.70
CA ASN A 332 10.14 0.50 37.97
C ASN A 332 9.85 1.62 38.98
N THR A 333 9.29 2.75 38.54
CA THR A 333 9.06 3.95 39.37
C THR A 333 7.58 4.35 39.46
N HIS A 334 6.74 3.91 38.53
CA HIS A 334 5.35 4.32 38.41
C HIS A 334 4.43 3.11 38.16
N SER A 335 3.52 2.83 39.09
CA SER A 335 2.62 1.67 39.04
C SER A 335 1.56 1.74 37.93
N CYS A 336 1.35 2.91 37.32
CA CYS A 336 0.46 3.07 36.17
C CYS A 336 1.04 2.47 34.87
N ARG A 337 2.36 2.25 34.82
CA ARG A 337 3.06 1.69 33.66
C ARG A 337 3.14 0.17 33.77
N PRO A 338 2.80 -0.59 32.71
CA PRO A 338 3.02 -2.02 32.72
C PRO A 338 4.52 -2.33 32.70
N GLN A 339 4.93 -3.44 33.33
CA GLN A 339 6.32 -3.95 33.26
C GLN A 339 6.75 -4.26 31.81
N GLY A 340 5.78 -4.61 30.97
CA GLY A 340 5.93 -5.16 29.63
C GLY A 340 5.70 -6.68 29.60
N LEU A 341 5.66 -7.25 28.41
CA LEU A 341 5.31 -8.65 28.20
C LEU A 341 6.45 -9.41 27.53
N ALA A 342 6.84 -10.54 28.13
CA ALA A 342 7.85 -11.41 27.54
C ALA A 342 7.37 -11.99 26.19
N GLY A 343 8.25 -12.03 25.20
CA GLY A 343 7.93 -12.49 23.86
C GLY A 343 8.90 -11.94 22.81
N ILE A 344 8.58 -12.15 21.54
CA ILE A 344 9.37 -11.57 20.45
C ILE A 344 8.97 -10.12 20.23
N TYR A 345 9.94 -9.21 20.27
CA TYR A 345 9.83 -7.84 19.80
C TYR A 345 10.46 -7.74 18.41
N ALA A 346 9.86 -6.92 17.54
CA ALA A 346 10.31 -6.80 16.16
C ALA A 346 10.33 -5.34 15.68
N TYR A 347 11.22 -5.04 14.74
CA TYR A 347 11.31 -3.71 14.13
C TYR A 347 11.96 -3.77 12.74
N TYR A 348 11.62 -2.80 11.89
CA TYR A 348 12.34 -2.51 10.66
C TYR A 348 13.63 -1.74 10.96
N GLN A 349 14.70 -2.07 10.24
CA GLN A 349 15.86 -1.19 10.02
C GLN A 349 15.85 -0.72 8.57
N VAL A 350 15.94 0.59 8.36
CA VAL A 350 16.11 1.21 7.03
C VAL A 350 17.56 1.67 6.85
N GLY A 351 18.24 1.12 5.85
CA GLY A 351 19.63 1.42 5.50
C GLY A 351 20.60 1.32 6.68
N ARG A 352 21.51 2.29 6.83
CA ARG A 352 22.60 2.24 7.83
C ARG A 352 23.52 1.03 7.71
N ASP A 353 23.69 0.52 6.50
CA ASP A 353 24.43 -0.72 6.21
C ASP A 353 25.95 -0.58 6.44
N ILE A 354 26.49 0.64 6.29
CA ILE A 354 27.93 0.89 6.35
C ILE A 354 28.36 1.07 7.81
N ARG A 355 29.26 0.19 8.28
CA ARG A 355 29.72 0.12 9.69
C ARG A 355 31.14 0.61 9.96
N SER A 356 31.93 0.89 8.93
CA SER A 356 33.26 1.47 9.08
C SER A 356 33.61 2.28 7.83
N GLY A 357 34.46 3.28 8.00
CA GLY A 357 34.89 4.17 6.92
C GLY A 357 35.23 5.57 7.43
N ASN A 358 35.62 6.45 6.52
CA ASN A 358 35.95 7.85 6.81
C ASN A 358 34.90 8.78 6.19
N GLY A 359 34.52 9.85 6.89
CA GLY A 359 33.71 10.96 6.36
C GLY A 359 32.21 10.68 6.19
N ALA A 360 31.54 11.47 5.35
CA ALA A 360 30.08 11.53 5.23
C ALA A 360 29.41 10.19 4.80
N ASN A 361 30.13 9.34 4.05
CA ASN A 361 29.61 8.03 3.63
C ASN A 361 29.42 7.06 4.80
N PHE A 362 30.21 7.18 5.88
CA PHE A 362 30.03 6.39 7.10
C PHE A 362 28.89 6.94 7.97
N ASN A 363 28.76 8.27 8.02
CA ASN A 363 27.74 8.93 8.84
C ASN A 363 26.33 8.85 8.25
N GLN A 364 26.18 8.50 6.96
CA GLN A 364 24.91 8.40 6.22
C GLN A 364 23.86 9.38 6.76
N THR A 365 24.20 10.67 6.74
CA THR A 365 23.55 11.72 7.54
C THR A 365 22.04 11.87 7.31
N ASN A 366 21.54 11.26 6.23
CA ASN A 366 20.15 11.35 5.78
C ASN A 366 19.33 10.11 6.13
N GLU A 367 19.75 9.30 7.11
CA GLU A 367 18.97 8.20 7.69
C GLU A 367 18.89 8.33 9.21
N ARG A 368 18.56 9.52 9.70
CA ARG A 368 18.24 9.71 11.12
C ARG A 368 16.92 8.99 11.42
N ASP A 369 16.81 8.36 12.57
CA ASP A 369 15.58 7.70 13.03
C ASP A 369 15.12 6.56 12.12
N ASN A 370 16.04 5.63 11.86
CA ASN A 370 15.90 4.62 10.82
C ASN A 370 15.31 3.28 11.30
N LEU A 371 14.84 3.23 12.54
CA LEU A 371 14.19 2.05 13.12
C LEU A 371 12.69 2.31 13.27
N LYS A 372 11.86 1.34 12.92
CA LYS A 372 10.39 1.44 13.05
C LYS A 372 9.84 0.15 13.67
N VAL A 373 9.09 0.25 14.76
CA VAL A 373 8.57 -0.92 15.48
C VAL A 373 7.56 -1.70 14.61
N ILE A 374 7.59 -3.03 14.72
CA ILE A 374 6.60 -3.96 14.19
C ILE A 374 5.87 -4.56 15.40
N PRO A 375 4.80 -3.91 15.88
CA PRO A 375 4.09 -4.38 17.07
C PRO A 375 3.20 -5.57 16.74
N ALA A 376 2.99 -6.48 17.70
CA ALA A 376 2.12 -7.64 17.51
C ALA A 376 0.66 -7.26 17.24
N GLU A 377 0.21 -6.07 17.65
CA GLU A 377 -1.10 -5.55 17.30
C GLU A 377 -1.24 -5.03 15.86
N GLY A 378 -0.14 -4.86 15.13
CA GLY A 378 -0.14 -4.42 13.73
C GLY A 378 -0.28 -2.91 13.51
N TYR A 379 -0.52 -2.53 12.25
CA TYR A 379 -0.65 -1.14 11.81
C TYR A 379 -2.10 -0.79 11.48
N TRP A 380 -2.49 0.43 11.86
CA TRP A 380 -3.88 0.87 11.82
C TRP A 380 -4.01 2.30 11.32
N ASP A 381 -5.16 2.57 10.70
CA ASP A 381 -5.71 3.91 10.61
C ASP A 381 -6.23 4.32 11.99
N TYR A 382 -5.76 5.45 12.49
CA TYR A 382 -6.30 6.09 13.69
C TYR A 382 -7.13 7.31 13.32
N ILE A 383 -8.11 7.62 14.16
CA ILE A 383 -8.82 8.90 14.14
C ILE A 383 -8.64 9.60 15.49
N THR A 384 -8.62 10.92 15.49
CA THR A 384 -8.60 11.72 16.72
C THR A 384 -10.02 12.14 17.09
N ILE A 385 -10.40 11.93 18.35
CA ILE A 385 -11.66 12.41 18.91
C ILE A 385 -11.39 13.49 19.97
N GLN A 386 -12.36 14.35 20.22
CA GLN A 386 -12.29 15.33 21.31
C GLN A 386 -12.49 14.60 22.64
N ASP A 387 -11.51 14.71 23.54
CA ASP A 387 -11.55 14.08 24.86
C ASP A 387 -10.76 14.96 25.85
N ASN A 388 -11.43 15.49 26.88
CA ASN A 388 -10.76 16.34 27.86
C ASN A 388 -10.43 15.52 29.10
N TYR A 389 -9.15 15.21 29.29
CA TYR A 389 -8.69 14.48 30.45
C TYR A 389 -7.36 15.00 30.96
N THR A 390 -7.12 14.76 32.25
CA THR A 390 -5.80 14.92 32.85
C THR A 390 -5.14 13.55 32.89
N HIS A 391 -4.03 13.43 32.18
CA HIS A 391 -3.13 12.29 32.26
C HIS A 391 -2.34 12.38 33.57
N GLU A 392 -2.32 11.30 34.35
CA GLU A 392 -1.58 11.24 35.62
C GLU A 392 -0.43 10.21 35.61
N CYS A 393 -0.21 9.52 34.49
CA CYS A 393 0.80 8.47 34.41
C CYS A 393 2.17 9.02 34.01
N VAL A 394 3.12 9.07 34.95
CA VAL A 394 4.44 9.70 34.75
C VAL A 394 4.28 11.19 34.45
N GLY A 395 4.07 11.96 35.53
CA GLY A 395 3.78 13.39 35.45
C GLY A 395 2.30 13.69 35.17
N SER A 396 1.92 14.96 35.32
CA SER A 396 0.55 15.42 35.09
C SER A 396 0.46 16.32 33.86
N GLY A 397 -0.44 16.02 32.92
CA GLY A 397 -0.68 16.84 31.73
C GLY A 397 -2.15 16.81 31.30
N SER A 398 -2.70 17.94 30.89
CA SER A 398 -4.07 18.00 30.36
C SER A 398 -4.07 17.88 28.85
N PHE A 399 -4.89 16.96 28.33
CA PHE A 399 -5.05 16.71 26.91
C PHE A 399 -6.52 16.87 26.51
N GLU A 400 -6.72 17.34 25.27
CA GLU A 400 -8.04 17.63 24.69
C GLU A 400 -8.41 16.61 23.59
N TYR A 401 -7.67 15.52 23.48
CA TYR A 401 -7.88 14.50 22.45
C TYR A 401 -7.48 13.09 22.90
N SER A 402 -8.14 12.11 22.26
CA SER A 402 -7.80 10.68 22.32
C SER A 402 -7.74 10.08 20.92
N ASN A 403 -6.94 9.03 20.75
CA ASN A 403 -6.74 8.36 19.47
C ASN A 403 -7.51 7.04 19.45
N VAL A 404 -8.42 6.89 18.49
CA VAL A 404 -9.25 5.70 18.34
C VAL A 404 -8.74 4.86 17.18
N ARG A 405 -8.50 3.58 17.45
CA ARG A 405 -8.12 2.59 16.44
C ARG A 405 -9.31 2.30 15.53
N TYR A 406 -9.20 2.61 14.24
CA TYR A 406 -10.35 2.62 13.32
C TYR A 406 -10.37 1.44 12.35
N SER A 407 -9.34 1.28 11.52
CA SER A 407 -9.29 0.24 10.48
C SER A 407 -7.89 -0.32 10.35
N GLU A 408 -7.78 -1.63 10.11
CA GLU A 408 -6.50 -2.25 9.77
C GLU A 408 -5.94 -1.62 8.48
N ASN A 409 -4.65 -1.31 8.49
CA ASN A 409 -3.93 -0.80 7.34
C ASN A 409 -2.48 -1.32 7.39
N PRO A 410 -2.25 -2.61 7.10
CA PRO A 410 -0.95 -3.26 7.32
C PRO A 410 0.21 -2.67 6.50
N PHE A 411 -0.06 -1.91 5.43
CA PHE A 411 0.96 -1.39 4.51
C PHE A 411 1.23 0.10 4.67
N CYS A 412 0.24 0.90 5.06
CA CYS A 412 0.36 2.36 5.16
C CYS A 412 -0.02 2.91 6.55
N GLY A 413 -0.59 2.09 7.42
CA GLY A 413 -1.05 2.50 8.74
C GLY A 413 0.09 2.88 9.67
N THR A 414 -0.31 3.39 10.84
CA THR A 414 0.60 3.77 11.92
C THR A 414 0.49 2.83 13.11
N HIS A 415 1.46 2.89 14.02
CA HIS A 415 1.38 2.27 15.35
C HIS A 415 1.39 3.33 16.45
N ASP A 416 1.35 2.90 17.71
CA ASP A 416 1.26 3.76 18.90
C ASP A 416 2.61 4.30 19.38
N GLN A 417 3.68 3.54 19.21
CA GLN A 417 5.05 4.01 19.47
C GLN A 417 5.59 4.97 18.40
N GLU A 418 4.76 5.60 17.56
CA GLU A 418 5.19 6.67 16.66
C GLU A 418 4.26 7.88 16.75
N ASP A 419 4.81 9.06 16.47
CA ASP A 419 4.01 10.28 16.34
C ASP A 419 3.06 10.18 15.14
N GLN A 420 1.82 10.67 15.26
CA GLN A 420 0.82 10.55 14.21
C GLN A 420 0.39 11.91 13.65
N PHE A 421 0.13 11.97 12.35
CA PHE A 421 -0.29 13.21 11.68
C PHE A 421 -1.80 13.26 11.45
N PHE A 422 -2.44 14.33 11.92
CA PHE A 422 -3.86 14.62 11.73
C PHE A 422 -4.07 16.01 11.10
N PRO A 423 -3.68 16.20 9.82
CA PRO A 423 -3.81 17.49 9.15
C PRO A 423 -5.29 17.84 8.90
N PRO A 424 -5.74 19.07 9.25
CA PRO A 424 -7.08 19.55 8.93
C PRO A 424 -7.34 19.53 7.42
N SER A 425 -8.59 19.36 7.00
CA SER A 425 -8.99 19.32 5.59
C SER A 425 -8.63 20.58 4.79
N THR A 426 -8.40 21.71 5.47
CA THR A 426 -8.01 23.00 4.86
C THR A 426 -6.52 23.10 4.54
N ASP A 427 -5.67 22.25 5.12
CA ASP A 427 -4.23 22.31 4.96
C ASP A 427 -3.74 21.39 3.84
N ASN A 428 -2.86 21.93 2.97
CA ASN A 428 -2.31 21.23 1.80
C ASN A 428 -0.85 20.77 1.98
N THR A 429 -0.19 21.15 3.08
CA THR A 429 1.18 20.75 3.42
C THR A 429 1.24 20.39 4.90
N LEU A 430 2.03 19.38 5.25
CA LEU A 430 2.22 18.95 6.63
C LEU A 430 2.85 20.07 7.48
N LYS A 431 2.38 20.21 8.71
CA LYS A 431 2.85 21.20 9.69
C LYS A 431 3.12 20.52 11.03
N PHE A 432 3.97 21.14 11.84
CA PHE A 432 4.35 20.60 13.14
C PHE A 432 3.14 20.44 14.07
N ASN A 433 2.18 21.36 14.02
CA ASN A 433 0.97 21.31 14.85
C ASN A 433 -0.05 20.23 14.42
N HIS A 434 0.19 19.50 13.33
CA HIS A 434 -0.63 18.35 12.92
C HIS A 434 -0.26 17.09 13.70
N ILE A 435 0.90 17.09 14.38
CA ILE A 435 1.41 15.92 15.10
C ILE A 435 0.61 15.73 16.40
N LYS A 436 0.21 14.49 16.66
CA LYS A 436 -0.40 14.02 17.89
C LYS A 436 0.34 12.78 18.35
N GLU A 437 0.73 12.78 19.61
CA GLU A 437 1.43 11.66 20.24
C GLU A 437 0.38 10.73 20.88
N MET A 438 0.67 9.43 20.97
CA MET A 438 -0.26 8.44 21.51
C MET A 438 -0.25 8.43 23.05
N TRP A 439 -0.75 9.49 23.67
CA TRP A 439 -0.89 9.60 25.14
C TRP A 439 -1.97 8.67 25.69
N ARG A 440 -3.06 8.50 24.93
CA ARG A 440 -4.19 7.62 25.23
C ARG A 440 -4.71 7.01 23.93
N LYS A 441 -4.94 5.69 23.97
CA LYS A 441 -5.40 4.87 22.83
C LYS A 441 -6.70 4.18 23.19
N GLU A 442 -7.70 4.28 22.32
CA GLU A 442 -8.97 3.56 22.44
C GLU A 442 -9.03 2.41 21.44
N ILE A 443 -9.40 1.23 21.95
CA ILE A 443 -9.57 0.00 21.18
C ILE A 443 -10.95 -0.58 21.51
N GLY A 444 -11.91 -0.35 20.62
CA GLY A 444 -13.31 -0.69 20.90
C GLY A 444 -13.80 0.07 22.13
N GLU A 445 -14.24 -0.64 23.17
CA GLU A 445 -14.66 -0.04 24.45
C GLU A 445 -13.52 0.06 25.47
N SER A 446 -12.32 -0.43 25.14
CA SER A 446 -11.16 -0.41 26.04
C SER A 446 -10.34 0.86 25.85
N VAL A 447 -9.96 1.49 26.96
CA VAL A 447 -9.08 2.65 26.98
C VAL A 447 -7.73 2.24 27.56
N ASN A 448 -6.65 2.52 26.85
CA ASN A 448 -5.29 2.45 27.36
C ASN A 448 -4.75 3.87 27.55
N ASP A 449 -4.55 4.28 28.80
CA ASP A 449 -3.99 5.57 29.19
C ASP A 449 -2.66 5.46 29.95
N SER A 450 -1.98 4.33 29.77
CA SER A 450 -0.70 4.03 30.41
C SER A 450 0.52 4.46 29.57
N LEU A 451 0.43 5.54 28.79
CA LEU A 451 1.46 5.98 27.83
C LEU A 451 1.76 4.97 26.70
N PRO A 452 0.80 4.59 25.84
CA PRO A 452 1.02 3.65 24.72
C PRO A 452 2.22 4.01 23.82
N ARG A 453 2.52 5.30 23.66
CA ARG A 453 3.73 5.78 22.96
C ARG A 453 5.04 5.15 23.45
N LEU A 454 5.13 4.83 24.73
CA LEU A 454 6.31 4.20 25.35
C LEU A 454 6.15 2.67 25.42
N GLY A 455 5.32 2.10 24.55
CA GLY A 455 4.99 0.68 24.52
C GLY A 455 3.95 0.26 25.55
N ASP A 456 3.26 -0.83 25.22
CA ASP A 456 2.27 -1.52 26.03
C ASP A 456 2.33 -3.05 25.84
N ASN A 457 1.46 -3.80 26.51
CA ASN A 457 1.51 -5.27 26.48
C ASN A 457 1.03 -5.90 25.15
N LEU A 458 0.63 -5.09 24.16
CA LEU A 458 0.21 -5.53 22.83
C LEU A 458 1.36 -5.51 21.80
N ASP A 459 2.53 -4.99 22.18
CA ASP A 459 3.70 -4.91 21.28
C ASP A 459 4.38 -6.25 21.04
N ALA A 460 4.44 -7.11 22.07
CA ALA A 460 5.19 -8.36 22.03
C ALA A 460 4.41 -9.51 21.42
N PHE A 461 5.04 -10.27 20.51
CA PHE A 461 4.54 -11.56 20.02
C PHE A 461 4.72 -12.63 21.12
N HIS A 462 3.83 -12.64 22.11
CA HIS A 462 3.93 -13.45 23.33
C HIS A 462 3.30 -14.85 23.21
N SER A 463 2.59 -15.12 22.11
CA SER A 463 1.93 -16.39 21.84
C SER A 463 2.29 -16.88 20.43
N TYR A 464 1.79 -18.06 20.03
CA TYR A 464 1.98 -18.53 18.66
C TYR A 464 1.53 -17.44 17.69
N SER A 465 2.46 -17.01 16.85
CA SER A 465 2.24 -15.90 15.92
C SER A 465 2.81 -16.28 14.57
N LYS A 466 2.13 -15.89 13.50
CA LYS A 466 2.64 -16.03 12.14
C LYS A 466 2.33 -14.76 11.37
N ILE A 467 3.36 -14.15 10.79
CA ILE A 467 3.23 -12.97 9.95
C ILE A 467 3.70 -13.29 8.52
N ASN A 468 2.98 -12.74 7.53
CA ASN A 468 3.31 -12.82 6.10
C ASN A 468 2.65 -11.64 5.34
N MET A 469 2.61 -11.67 4.01
CA MET A 469 2.00 -10.59 3.20
C MET A 469 0.51 -10.32 3.52
N GLY A 470 -0.22 -11.32 4.04
CA GLY A 470 -1.67 -11.27 4.29
C GLY A 470 -2.07 -11.07 5.75
N THR A 471 -1.12 -10.73 6.63
CA THR A 471 -1.36 -10.50 8.06
C THR A 471 -1.20 -9.02 8.43
N ASN A 472 -1.70 -8.65 9.61
CA ASN A 472 -1.41 -7.37 10.26
C ASN A 472 -0.73 -7.64 11.62
N PRO A 473 0.55 -7.30 11.81
CA PRO A 473 1.45 -6.66 10.83
C PRO A 473 1.83 -7.59 9.68
N SER A 474 2.31 -7.00 8.59
CA SER A 474 2.83 -7.71 7.42
C SER A 474 4.36 -7.85 7.44
N THR A 475 4.91 -8.75 6.62
CA THR A 475 6.36 -8.89 6.35
C THR A 475 6.84 -8.01 5.19
N CYS A 476 5.95 -7.23 4.55
CA CYS A 476 6.30 -6.36 3.44
C CYS A 476 7.16 -5.17 3.90
N ASN A 477 7.91 -4.57 2.97
CA ASN A 477 8.74 -3.39 3.29
C ASN A 477 7.89 -2.18 3.73
N THR A 478 8.51 -1.33 4.56
CA THR A 478 7.92 -0.06 4.99
C THR A 478 8.22 1.07 4.01
N LYS A 479 7.43 2.14 4.05
CA LYS A 479 7.55 3.29 3.15
C LYS A 479 8.51 4.33 3.70
N THR A 480 9.31 4.94 2.81
CA THR A 480 10.32 5.93 3.21
C THR A 480 10.30 7.18 2.34
N PHE A 481 10.48 8.35 2.94
CA PHE A 481 10.22 9.67 2.36
C PHE A 481 11.42 10.64 2.37
N TYR A 482 12.41 10.42 3.25
CA TYR A 482 13.62 11.26 3.40
C TYR A 482 13.31 12.75 3.57
N ASN A 483 12.84 13.10 4.77
CA ASN A 483 12.28 14.40 5.10
C ASN A 483 12.81 14.96 6.43
N ALA A 484 12.66 16.27 6.64
CA ALA A 484 12.78 16.88 7.95
C ALA A 484 11.70 17.97 8.12
N LEU A 485 10.82 17.80 9.10
CA LEU A 485 9.82 18.79 9.50
C LEU A 485 10.28 19.51 10.77
N MET A 486 10.47 20.83 10.68
CA MET A 486 10.94 21.67 11.78
C MET A 486 9.77 22.26 12.58
N LYS A 487 10.05 22.67 13.83
CA LYS A 487 9.05 23.31 14.72
C LYS A 487 8.45 24.60 14.18
N ASP A 488 9.15 25.30 13.29
CA ASP A 488 8.66 26.50 12.60
C ASP A 488 7.78 26.18 11.37
N ASN A 489 7.44 24.90 11.16
CA ASN A 489 6.73 24.33 10.02
C ASN A 489 7.51 24.26 8.71
N THR A 490 8.83 24.51 8.73
CA THR A 490 9.65 24.29 7.53
C THR A 490 9.76 22.79 7.24
N LEU A 491 9.33 22.37 6.05
CA LEU A 491 9.43 20.99 5.56
C LEU A 491 10.54 20.87 4.51
N TYR A 492 11.57 20.10 4.82
CA TYR A 492 12.63 19.72 3.90
C TYR A 492 12.35 18.35 3.31
N LEU A 493 12.53 18.22 2.01
CA LEU A 493 12.47 16.95 1.27
C LEU A 493 13.78 16.80 0.50
N GLY A 494 14.38 15.61 0.54
CA GLY A 494 15.64 15.34 -0.14
C GLY A 494 15.82 13.86 -0.45
N ASP A 495 16.91 13.51 -1.13
CA ASP A 495 17.31 12.12 -1.40
C ASP A 495 16.20 11.21 -1.93
N ALA A 496 15.32 11.73 -2.79
CA ALA A 496 14.15 10.98 -3.29
C ALA A 496 14.52 9.63 -3.95
N ASN A 497 15.73 9.49 -4.49
CA ASN A 497 16.23 8.22 -5.05
C ASN A 497 16.40 7.11 -4.00
N ARG A 498 16.52 7.47 -2.71
CA ARG A 498 16.60 6.53 -1.58
C ARG A 498 15.22 6.06 -1.11
N ASN A 499 14.14 6.68 -1.57
CA ASN A 499 12.79 6.34 -1.20
C ASN A 499 12.41 4.91 -1.63
N ASN A 500 11.63 4.24 -0.78
CA ASN A 500 10.87 3.06 -1.11
C ASN A 500 9.40 3.41 -0.86
N GLN A 501 8.64 3.69 -1.90
CA GLN A 501 7.22 4.11 -1.88
C GLN A 501 6.28 2.96 -2.26
N THR A 502 6.82 1.90 -2.85
CA THR A 502 6.09 0.70 -3.23
C THR A 502 6.16 -0.33 -2.12
N THR A 503 5.02 -0.90 -1.76
CA THR A 503 4.93 -2.10 -0.93
C THR A 503 5.08 -3.33 -1.82
N TYR A 504 6.17 -4.08 -1.64
CA TYR A 504 6.45 -5.30 -2.40
C TYR A 504 5.89 -6.52 -1.69
N LEU A 505 4.96 -7.22 -2.34
CA LEU A 505 4.42 -8.49 -1.85
C LEU A 505 5.44 -9.60 -2.13
N THR A 506 5.84 -10.33 -1.09
CA THR A 506 6.83 -11.41 -1.15
C THR A 506 6.35 -12.65 -0.42
N GLY A 507 6.87 -13.82 -0.78
CA GLY A 507 6.54 -15.07 -0.08
C GLY A 507 7.14 -15.19 1.34
N LEU A 508 7.74 -14.13 1.88
CA LEU A 508 8.33 -14.13 3.22
C LEU A 508 7.25 -14.39 4.29
N SER A 509 7.43 -15.46 5.05
CA SER A 509 6.68 -15.74 6.26
C SER A 509 7.61 -16.03 7.42
N ILE A 510 7.21 -15.49 8.58
CA ILE A 510 7.88 -15.66 9.86
C ILE A 510 6.85 -16.27 10.81
N GLU A 511 7.11 -17.49 11.27
CA GLU A 511 6.30 -18.20 12.24
C GLU A 511 7.06 -18.31 13.56
N MET A 512 6.44 -17.84 14.64
CA MET A 512 7.00 -17.69 15.98
C MET A 512 6.25 -18.60 16.94
N ILE A 513 6.92 -19.64 17.42
CA ILE A 513 6.32 -20.68 18.25
C ILE A 513 6.96 -20.63 19.64
N PRO A 514 6.24 -20.23 20.70
CA PRO A 514 6.77 -20.25 22.05
C PRO A 514 7.02 -21.69 22.51
N LEU A 515 8.14 -21.91 23.22
CA LEU A 515 8.54 -23.19 23.79
C LEU A 515 8.39 -23.16 25.33
N PRO A 516 8.31 -24.34 26.00
CA PRO A 516 8.08 -24.41 27.45
C PRO A 516 9.17 -23.77 28.32
N ASP A 517 10.38 -23.56 27.78
CA ASP A 517 11.53 -22.97 28.46
C ASP A 517 11.69 -21.46 28.19
N SER A 518 10.61 -20.80 27.78
CA SER A 518 10.56 -19.37 27.42
C SER A 518 11.42 -18.98 26.20
N THR A 519 11.94 -19.96 25.45
CA THR A 519 12.56 -19.73 24.14
C THR A 519 11.52 -19.79 23.03
N TYR A 520 11.89 -19.38 21.82
CA TYR A 520 11.02 -19.45 20.65
C TYR A 520 11.65 -20.28 19.54
N ARG A 521 10.86 -21.14 18.90
CA ARG A 521 11.19 -21.65 17.57
C ARG A 521 10.69 -20.66 16.54
N VAL A 522 11.59 -20.13 15.71
CA VAL A 522 11.26 -19.20 14.63
C VAL A 522 11.52 -19.88 13.29
N ASN A 523 10.46 -20.14 12.53
CA ASN A 523 10.54 -20.70 11.19
C ASN A 523 10.39 -19.59 10.16
N ILE A 524 11.36 -19.49 9.24
CA ILE A 524 11.41 -18.46 8.20
C ILE A 524 11.45 -19.14 6.84
N ARG A 525 10.58 -18.70 5.94
CA ARG A 525 10.49 -19.22 4.57
C ARG A 525 10.08 -18.11 3.61
N TRP A 526 10.39 -18.27 2.32
CA TRP A 526 10.11 -17.27 1.26
C TRP A 526 9.11 -17.75 0.20
N ASP A 527 8.42 -18.85 0.49
CA ASP A 527 7.48 -19.52 -0.40
C ASP A 527 6.06 -19.63 0.20
N ASP A 528 5.69 -18.72 1.11
CA ASP A 528 4.32 -18.57 1.61
C ASP A 528 3.57 -17.43 0.89
N TYR A 529 3.02 -17.77 -0.27
CA TYR A 529 2.30 -16.85 -1.15
C TYR A 529 0.79 -16.78 -0.89
N THR A 530 0.29 -17.42 0.17
CA THR A 530 -1.15 -17.56 0.40
C THR A 530 -1.67 -16.54 1.41
N VAL A 531 -2.62 -15.72 0.99
CA VAL A 531 -3.39 -14.83 1.88
C VAL A 531 -4.59 -15.62 2.42
N LYS A 532 -4.57 -15.87 3.73
CA LYS A 532 -5.55 -16.76 4.41
C LYS A 532 -6.69 -16.01 5.10
N ASN A 533 -6.61 -14.68 5.17
CA ASN A 533 -7.56 -13.82 5.86
C ASN A 533 -8.17 -12.82 4.88
N ASP A 534 -9.23 -12.14 5.31
CA ASP A 534 -9.67 -10.93 4.61
C ASP A 534 -8.63 -9.84 4.84
N ALA A 535 -8.39 -9.00 3.83
CA ALA A 535 -7.34 -7.99 3.88
C ALA A 535 -7.81 -6.67 3.26
N ILE A 536 -7.50 -5.57 3.95
CA ILE A 536 -7.64 -4.22 3.42
C ILE A 536 -6.26 -3.73 3.03
N TRP A 537 -6.07 -3.42 1.75
CA TRP A 537 -4.79 -2.96 1.23
C TRP A 537 -4.91 -1.57 0.62
N THR A 538 -3.94 -0.71 0.96
CA THR A 538 -3.92 0.68 0.52
C THR A 538 -2.52 1.12 0.07
N GLY A 539 -2.45 2.16 -0.78
CA GLY A 539 -1.22 2.75 -1.29
C GLY A 539 -0.69 2.09 -2.58
N ASN A 540 0.58 2.35 -2.91
CA ASN A 540 1.24 1.75 -4.07
C ASN A 540 1.77 0.34 -3.72
N ILE A 541 1.28 -0.69 -4.40
CA ILE A 541 1.50 -2.11 -4.12
C ILE A 541 1.98 -2.79 -5.39
N CYS A 542 2.99 -3.64 -5.26
CA CYS A 542 3.57 -4.39 -6.38
C CYS A 542 3.71 -5.87 -6.02
N LEU A 543 3.09 -6.73 -6.82
CA LEU A 543 3.32 -8.18 -6.76
C LEU A 543 4.46 -8.55 -7.71
N LYS A 544 5.54 -9.11 -7.14
CA LYS A 544 6.73 -9.55 -7.88
C LYS A 544 6.77 -11.06 -8.15
N GLU A 545 6.07 -11.84 -7.33
CA GLU A 545 6.13 -13.30 -7.32
C GLU A 545 4.71 -13.87 -7.47
N PHE A 546 4.23 -14.61 -6.47
CA PHE A 546 2.93 -15.27 -6.49
C PHE A 546 2.03 -14.70 -5.38
N LEU A 547 0.74 -14.70 -5.64
CA LEU A 547 -0.30 -14.39 -4.67
C LEU A 547 -1.48 -15.35 -4.87
N TYR A 548 -1.83 -16.10 -3.84
CA TYR A 548 -2.99 -16.97 -3.82
C TYR A 548 -3.95 -16.48 -2.73
N LEU A 549 -5.09 -15.92 -3.13
CA LEU A 549 -6.14 -15.57 -2.17
C LEU A 549 -6.92 -16.83 -1.81
N ASN A 550 -6.95 -17.20 -0.54
CA ASN A 550 -7.58 -18.44 -0.08
C ASN A 550 -9.10 -18.42 -0.30
N SER A 551 -9.71 -19.62 -0.37
CA SER A 551 -11.15 -19.75 -0.64
C SER A 551 -11.99 -18.98 0.38
N GLY A 552 -13.00 -18.25 -0.12
CA GLY A 552 -13.93 -17.50 0.74
C GLY A 552 -13.34 -16.25 1.39
N LYS A 553 -12.17 -15.77 0.95
CA LYS A 553 -11.51 -14.57 1.47
C LYS A 553 -11.58 -13.41 0.50
N THR A 554 -11.52 -12.19 1.03
CA THR A 554 -11.60 -10.96 0.25
C THR A 554 -10.35 -10.10 0.42
N ILE A 555 -9.77 -9.65 -0.70
CA ILE A 555 -8.85 -8.52 -0.73
C ILE A 555 -9.64 -7.28 -1.17
N HIS A 556 -9.64 -6.24 -0.35
CA HIS A 556 -10.32 -4.97 -0.61
C HIS A 556 -9.30 -3.84 -0.79
N LEU A 557 -9.18 -3.34 -2.01
CA LEU A 557 -8.37 -2.16 -2.32
C LEU A 557 -9.18 -0.90 -2.06
N LYS A 558 -8.67 -0.02 -1.20
CA LYS A 558 -9.34 1.20 -0.74
C LYS A 558 -8.42 2.41 -0.75
N GLN A 559 -8.96 3.63 -0.71
CA GLN A 559 -8.14 4.84 -0.60
C GLN A 559 -7.36 4.85 0.72
N ASN A 560 -6.04 5.02 0.63
CA ASN A 560 -5.20 5.26 1.81
C ASN A 560 -5.57 6.60 2.45
N LYS A 561 -5.80 6.62 3.76
CA LYS A 561 -6.13 7.84 4.52
C LYS A 561 -5.00 8.27 5.45
N THR A 562 -4.05 7.39 5.72
CA THR A 562 -2.83 7.71 6.47
C THR A 562 -1.89 8.58 5.64
N VAL A 563 -1.14 9.46 6.29
CA VAL A 563 -0.17 10.33 5.62
C VAL A 563 0.93 9.49 4.95
N ALA A 564 0.98 9.57 3.62
CA ALA A 564 1.97 8.92 2.76
C ALA A 564 2.50 9.87 1.67
N LEU A 565 2.29 11.18 1.81
CA LEU A 565 2.81 12.24 0.95
C LEU A 565 3.07 13.50 1.79
N PRO A 566 4.02 14.35 1.38
CA PRO A 566 4.28 15.62 2.06
C PRO A 566 3.21 16.69 1.76
N HIS A 567 2.47 16.52 0.66
CA HIS A 567 1.43 17.43 0.19
C HIS A 567 0.14 16.68 -0.07
N ARG A 568 -0.99 17.37 0.13
CA ARG A 568 -2.31 16.82 -0.17
C ARG A 568 -2.47 16.64 -1.68
N ASN A 569 -2.81 15.43 -2.11
CA ASN A 569 -3.15 15.16 -3.49
C ASN A 569 -4.53 15.80 -3.79
N PRO A 570 -4.63 16.67 -4.81
CA PRO A 570 -5.87 17.38 -5.12
C PRO A 570 -6.99 16.48 -5.67
N GLU A 571 -6.65 15.33 -6.26
CA GLU A 571 -7.62 14.38 -6.81
C GLU A 571 -8.24 13.48 -5.73
N THR A 572 -7.42 13.05 -4.75
CA THR A 572 -7.88 12.20 -3.65
C THR A 572 -8.44 13.02 -2.49
N GLY A 573 -7.93 14.24 -2.30
CA GLY A 573 -8.20 15.06 -1.12
C GLY A 573 -7.45 14.60 0.13
N TYR A 574 -6.52 13.65 0.03
CA TYR A 574 -5.72 13.11 1.14
C TYR A 574 -4.22 13.36 0.92
N PHE A 575 -3.41 13.22 1.98
CA PHE A 575 -1.94 13.15 1.86
C PHE A 575 -1.50 11.76 1.37
N ALA A 576 -2.16 11.25 0.35
CA ALA A 576 -1.91 9.97 -0.26
C ALA A 576 -2.46 9.95 -1.69
N ASN A 577 -1.80 9.23 -2.58
CA ASN A 577 -2.32 8.92 -3.92
C ASN A 577 -3.44 7.88 -3.83
N PHE A 578 -4.16 7.66 -4.94
CA PHE A 578 -5.04 6.51 -5.07
C PHE A 578 -4.24 5.22 -4.86
N THR A 579 -4.91 4.21 -4.31
CA THR A 579 -4.31 2.89 -4.19
C THR A 579 -4.10 2.29 -5.57
N HIS A 580 -2.88 1.83 -5.81
CA HIS A 580 -2.48 1.25 -7.08
C HIS A 580 -1.85 -0.09 -6.80
N PHE A 581 -2.48 -1.16 -7.27
CA PHE A 581 -1.96 -2.51 -7.17
C PHE A 581 -1.56 -3.01 -8.56
N LYS A 582 -0.25 -3.17 -8.77
CA LYS A 582 0.33 -3.71 -9.99
C LYS A 582 0.76 -5.17 -9.81
N CYS A 583 0.28 -6.06 -10.69
CA CYS A 583 0.91 -7.35 -10.93
C CYS A 583 2.04 -7.14 -11.94
N ASP A 584 3.29 -7.23 -11.48
CA ASP A 584 4.47 -6.96 -12.31
C ASP A 584 4.78 -8.13 -13.25
N SER A 585 5.69 -7.92 -14.20
CA SER A 585 6.05 -8.94 -15.18
C SER A 585 6.47 -10.28 -14.53
N ASN A 586 5.91 -11.39 -15.03
CA ASN A 586 6.08 -12.76 -14.53
C ASN A 586 5.42 -13.06 -13.18
N SER A 587 4.69 -12.12 -12.58
CA SER A 587 3.92 -12.40 -11.37
C SER A 587 2.66 -13.21 -11.67
N VAL A 588 2.16 -13.92 -10.65
CA VAL A 588 0.93 -14.72 -10.74
C VAL A 588 0.02 -14.41 -9.58
N PHE A 589 -1.19 -13.92 -9.86
CA PHE A 589 -2.22 -13.70 -8.87
C PHE A 589 -3.45 -14.58 -9.15
N VAL A 590 -3.78 -15.46 -8.22
CA VAL A 590 -4.93 -16.35 -8.27
C VAL A 590 -5.93 -16.01 -7.17
N LEU A 591 -7.16 -15.72 -7.57
CA LEU A 591 -8.33 -15.79 -6.71
C LEU A 591 -8.76 -17.25 -6.65
N ASN A 592 -8.54 -17.96 -5.53
CA ASN A 592 -9.06 -19.31 -5.39
C ASN A 592 -10.59 -19.30 -5.27
N ASN A 593 -11.19 -20.49 -5.27
CA ASN A 593 -12.65 -20.62 -5.35
C ASN A 593 -13.38 -19.79 -4.28
N ASN A 594 -14.50 -19.17 -4.63
CA ASN A 594 -15.31 -18.35 -3.71
C ASN A 594 -14.59 -17.13 -3.10
N SER A 595 -13.39 -16.77 -3.55
CA SER A 595 -12.69 -15.58 -3.07
C SER A 595 -13.05 -14.33 -3.86
N GLU A 596 -12.72 -13.14 -3.34
CA GLU A 596 -13.05 -11.87 -3.96
C GLU A 596 -11.85 -10.92 -4.00
N LEU A 597 -11.62 -10.30 -5.16
CA LEU A 597 -10.85 -9.06 -5.27
C LEU A 597 -11.81 -7.91 -5.51
N LYS A 598 -11.94 -7.03 -4.51
CA LYS A 598 -12.76 -5.82 -4.59
C LYS A 598 -11.88 -4.60 -4.78
N ILE A 599 -12.07 -3.91 -5.90
CA ILE A 599 -11.34 -2.69 -6.26
C ILE A 599 -12.30 -1.51 -6.10
N ASP A 600 -12.10 -0.69 -5.07
CA ASP A 600 -13.04 0.36 -4.65
C ASP A 600 -12.35 1.72 -4.46
N GLU A 601 -13.13 2.77 -4.24
CA GLU A 601 -12.68 4.12 -3.90
C GLU A 601 -11.64 4.69 -4.90
N LYS A 602 -11.91 4.54 -6.20
CA LYS A 602 -11.05 4.95 -7.32
C LYS A 602 -9.67 4.27 -7.36
N SER A 603 -9.54 3.10 -6.74
CA SER A 603 -8.31 2.31 -6.80
C SER A 603 -8.02 1.81 -8.22
N ILE A 604 -6.75 1.50 -8.47
CA ILE A 604 -6.25 1.06 -9.77
C ILE A 604 -5.66 -0.34 -9.62
N PHE A 605 -6.08 -1.27 -10.47
CA PHE A 605 -5.48 -2.59 -10.59
C PHE A 605 -4.89 -2.77 -11.99
N GLU A 606 -3.61 -3.11 -12.07
CA GLU A 606 -2.87 -3.25 -13.33
C GLU A 606 -2.28 -4.65 -13.45
N ILE A 607 -2.54 -5.31 -14.58
CA ILE A 607 -1.93 -6.59 -14.96
C ILE A 607 -0.95 -6.28 -16.10
N ASP A 608 0.35 -6.33 -15.80
CA ASP A 608 1.41 -5.96 -16.74
C ASP A 608 1.75 -7.08 -17.73
N THR A 609 2.61 -6.79 -18.71
CA THR A 609 3.14 -7.75 -19.67
C THR A 609 3.77 -8.95 -18.96
N LEU A 610 3.38 -10.17 -19.36
CA LEU A 610 3.78 -11.47 -18.78
C LEU A 610 3.26 -11.74 -17.35
N ALA A 611 2.46 -10.84 -16.77
CA ALA A 611 1.76 -11.13 -15.52
C ALA A 611 0.54 -12.02 -15.78
N THR A 612 0.24 -12.92 -14.86
CA THR A 612 -0.92 -13.82 -14.93
C THR A 612 -1.92 -13.48 -13.82
N PHE A 613 -3.18 -13.27 -14.19
CA PHE A 613 -4.28 -13.11 -13.25
C PHE A 613 -5.37 -14.16 -13.51
N ILE A 614 -5.79 -14.86 -12.45
CA ILE A 614 -6.75 -15.96 -12.53
C ILE A 614 -7.91 -15.71 -11.57
N VAL A 615 -9.12 -15.69 -12.13
CA VAL A 615 -10.39 -15.71 -11.39
C VAL A 615 -10.91 -17.15 -11.44
N SER A 616 -10.75 -17.90 -10.34
CA SER A 616 -11.17 -19.31 -10.26
C SER A 616 -12.69 -19.48 -10.16
N ASP A 617 -13.16 -20.73 -10.07
CA ASP A 617 -14.58 -21.04 -9.96
C ASP A 617 -15.26 -20.33 -8.78
N SER A 618 -16.46 -19.80 -8.98
CA SER A 618 -17.25 -19.10 -7.97
C SER A 618 -16.57 -17.86 -7.35
N SER A 619 -15.39 -17.44 -7.84
CA SER A 619 -14.68 -16.25 -7.36
C SER A 619 -15.16 -14.98 -8.07
N LEU A 620 -14.95 -13.84 -7.43
CA LEU A 620 -15.45 -12.54 -7.87
C LEU A 620 -14.31 -11.53 -8.04
N LEU A 621 -14.20 -10.96 -9.24
CA LEU A 621 -13.52 -9.69 -9.46
C LEU A 621 -14.58 -8.58 -9.49
N HIS A 622 -14.56 -7.68 -8.51
CA HIS A 622 -15.52 -6.59 -8.38
C HIS A 622 -14.84 -5.23 -8.53
N ILE A 623 -15.11 -4.54 -9.64
CA ILE A 623 -14.58 -3.20 -9.92
C ILE A 623 -15.69 -2.18 -9.65
N THR A 624 -15.52 -1.37 -8.61
CA THR A 624 -16.56 -0.44 -8.12
C THR A 624 -15.96 0.89 -7.62
N GLY A 625 -16.81 1.82 -7.16
CA GLY A 625 -16.35 3.07 -6.56
C GLY A 625 -15.59 4.01 -7.48
N GLY A 626 -15.79 3.91 -8.79
CA GLY A 626 -15.04 4.70 -9.79
C GLY A 626 -13.64 4.16 -10.09
N SER A 627 -13.37 2.92 -9.70
CA SER A 627 -12.06 2.27 -9.85
C SER A 627 -11.78 1.81 -11.28
N SER A 628 -10.53 1.43 -11.53
CA SER A 628 -10.12 0.93 -12.83
C SER A 628 -9.29 -0.35 -12.78
N LEU A 629 -9.48 -1.18 -13.81
CA LEU A 629 -8.61 -2.31 -14.13
C LEU A 629 -8.02 -2.12 -15.53
N SER A 630 -6.73 -2.39 -15.70
CA SER A 630 -6.11 -2.48 -17.03
C SER A 630 -5.31 -3.77 -17.22
N LEU A 631 -5.56 -4.44 -18.35
CA LEU A 631 -4.76 -5.56 -18.84
C LEU A 631 -3.85 -5.05 -19.96
N LYS A 632 -2.54 -5.01 -19.71
CA LYS A 632 -1.55 -4.61 -20.72
C LYS A 632 -1.35 -5.71 -21.76
N LYS A 633 -0.82 -5.31 -22.92
CA LYS A 633 -0.37 -6.23 -23.96
C LYS A 633 0.68 -7.20 -23.40
N GLY A 634 0.49 -8.49 -23.66
CA GLY A 634 1.29 -9.61 -23.18
C GLY A 634 0.90 -10.14 -21.79
N GLY A 635 -0.09 -9.57 -21.11
CA GLY A 635 -0.62 -10.12 -19.86
C GLY A 635 -1.60 -11.27 -20.12
N ASP A 636 -1.71 -12.20 -19.16
CA ASP A 636 -2.58 -13.37 -19.24
C ASP A 636 -3.71 -13.28 -18.20
N PHE A 637 -4.96 -13.17 -18.66
CA PHE A 637 -6.13 -13.11 -17.76
C PHE A 637 -7.12 -14.24 -18.09
N LYS A 638 -7.32 -15.13 -17.11
CA LYS A 638 -8.20 -16.30 -17.21
C LYS A 638 -9.34 -16.27 -16.19
N ILE A 639 -10.53 -16.68 -16.62
CA ILE A 639 -11.72 -16.85 -15.79
C ILE A 639 -12.20 -18.30 -15.92
N TYR A 640 -12.25 -19.02 -14.80
CA TYR A 640 -12.61 -20.44 -14.72
C TYR A 640 -13.98 -20.65 -14.08
N GLY A 641 -14.59 -21.81 -14.39
CA GLY A 641 -15.85 -22.24 -13.80
C GLY A 641 -16.93 -21.16 -13.90
N THR A 642 -17.59 -20.87 -12.79
CA THR A 642 -18.59 -19.80 -12.62
C THR A 642 -17.98 -18.45 -12.19
N GLY A 643 -16.66 -18.31 -12.26
CA GLY A 643 -15.94 -17.08 -11.96
C GLY A 643 -16.57 -15.86 -12.65
N THR A 644 -16.66 -14.76 -11.92
CA THR A 644 -17.46 -13.60 -12.33
C THR A 644 -16.67 -12.31 -12.24
N VAL A 645 -16.77 -11.49 -13.29
CA VAL A 645 -16.24 -10.13 -13.34
C VAL A 645 -17.41 -9.15 -13.37
N ILE A 646 -17.45 -8.21 -12.43
CA ILE A 646 -18.47 -7.16 -12.36
C ILE A 646 -17.81 -5.79 -12.47
N ILE A 647 -18.28 -4.98 -13.42
CA ILE A 647 -17.90 -3.58 -13.57
C ILE A 647 -19.11 -2.72 -13.19
N ASP A 648 -19.04 -2.10 -12.02
CA ASP A 648 -20.08 -1.25 -11.46
C ASP A 648 -20.01 0.20 -11.95
N SER A 649 -20.97 1.01 -11.51
CA SER A 649 -21.08 2.42 -11.86
C SER A 649 -19.77 3.20 -11.69
N LEU A 650 -19.49 4.10 -12.64
CA LEU A 650 -18.30 4.95 -12.74
C LEU A 650 -16.97 4.21 -12.93
N SER A 651 -16.99 2.88 -12.94
CA SER A 651 -15.78 2.05 -12.97
C SER A 651 -15.47 1.60 -14.40
N THR A 652 -14.18 1.40 -14.69
CA THR A 652 -13.72 1.09 -16.05
C THR A 652 -12.76 -0.09 -16.09
N MET A 653 -12.97 -1.00 -17.03
CA MET A 653 -12.04 -2.07 -17.36
C MET A 653 -11.52 -1.91 -18.79
N ILE A 654 -10.19 -1.91 -18.97
CA ILE A 654 -9.52 -1.70 -20.26
C ILE A 654 -8.67 -2.92 -20.61
N ILE A 655 -8.91 -3.49 -21.79
CA ILE A 655 -8.30 -4.73 -22.26
C ILE A 655 -7.51 -4.49 -23.54
N ASN A 656 -6.18 -4.63 -23.44
CA ASN A 656 -5.24 -4.49 -24.56
C ASN A 656 -4.59 -5.83 -24.97
N ASP A 657 -5.05 -6.94 -24.40
CA ASP A 657 -4.67 -8.30 -24.77
C ASP A 657 -5.88 -9.26 -24.64
N THR A 658 -5.64 -10.52 -24.28
CA THR A 658 -6.59 -11.62 -24.35
C THR A 658 -7.13 -11.99 -22.98
N ILE A 659 -8.45 -12.06 -22.86
CA ILE A 659 -9.13 -12.75 -21.76
C ILE A 659 -9.63 -14.11 -22.26
N PHE A 660 -9.34 -15.15 -21.50
CA PHE A 660 -9.87 -16.49 -21.70
C PHE A 660 -10.94 -16.82 -20.66
N ALA A 661 -12.15 -17.15 -21.11
CA ALA A 661 -13.30 -17.41 -20.24
C ALA A 661 -13.83 -18.85 -20.42
N SER A 662 -14.07 -19.56 -19.32
CA SER A 662 -14.76 -20.86 -19.33
C SER A 662 -16.22 -20.75 -19.79
N ASN A 663 -16.83 -21.89 -20.14
CA ASN A 663 -18.23 -21.98 -20.57
C ASN A 663 -19.25 -21.40 -19.58
N LEU A 664 -18.94 -21.40 -18.28
CA LEU A 664 -19.82 -20.88 -17.22
C LEU A 664 -19.45 -19.50 -16.69
N ALA A 665 -18.33 -18.92 -17.15
CA ALA A 665 -17.83 -17.62 -16.70
C ALA A 665 -18.77 -16.48 -17.07
N ASN A 666 -18.78 -15.42 -16.26
CA ASN A 666 -19.67 -14.28 -16.45
C ASN A 666 -18.88 -12.97 -16.45
N ILE A 667 -19.13 -12.11 -17.44
CA ILE A 667 -18.66 -10.72 -17.45
C ILE A 667 -19.89 -9.82 -17.48
N ILE A 668 -20.08 -9.01 -16.44
CA ILE A 668 -21.26 -8.17 -16.24
C ILE A 668 -20.84 -6.70 -16.18
N VAL A 669 -21.39 -5.90 -17.08
CA VAL A 669 -21.22 -4.45 -17.10
C VAL A 669 -22.51 -3.81 -16.64
N LYS A 670 -22.51 -3.24 -15.43
CA LYS A 670 -23.71 -2.64 -14.82
C LYS A 670 -23.95 -1.21 -15.28
N PRO A 671 -25.13 -0.61 -14.99
CA PRO A 671 -25.40 0.80 -15.27
C PRO A 671 -24.29 1.74 -14.76
N GLY A 672 -23.72 2.52 -15.67
CA GLY A 672 -22.62 3.45 -15.39
C GLY A 672 -21.22 2.83 -15.45
N GLY A 673 -21.11 1.49 -15.50
CA GLY A 673 -19.86 0.77 -15.72
C GLY A 673 -19.44 0.75 -17.18
N LYS A 674 -18.14 0.59 -17.42
CA LYS A 674 -17.55 0.65 -18.77
C LYS A 674 -16.52 -0.44 -19.02
N LEU A 675 -16.72 -1.21 -20.09
CA LEU A 675 -15.74 -2.15 -20.62
C LEU A 675 -15.18 -1.63 -21.96
N ILE A 676 -13.86 -1.59 -22.10
CA ILE A 676 -13.17 -1.14 -23.31
C ILE A 676 -12.22 -2.24 -23.77
N LEU A 677 -12.45 -2.78 -24.96
CA LEU A 677 -11.48 -3.59 -25.69
C LEU A 677 -10.81 -2.67 -26.72
N ASP A 678 -9.49 -2.54 -26.60
CA ASP A 678 -8.68 -1.69 -27.48
C ASP A 678 -7.47 -2.50 -27.94
N ASN A 679 -7.55 -3.07 -29.14
CA ASN A 679 -6.67 -4.14 -29.60
C ASN A 679 -6.68 -5.37 -28.67
N GLY A 680 -7.83 -5.66 -28.06
CA GLY A 680 -8.03 -6.76 -27.11
C GLY A 680 -8.88 -7.90 -27.69
N VAL A 681 -8.80 -9.07 -27.05
CA VAL A 681 -9.55 -10.27 -27.41
C VAL A 681 -10.27 -10.83 -26.19
N ILE A 682 -11.52 -11.25 -26.35
CA ILE A 682 -12.19 -12.12 -25.36
C ILE A 682 -12.68 -13.37 -26.08
N THR A 683 -12.27 -14.54 -25.58
CA THR A 683 -12.57 -15.83 -26.21
C THR A 683 -12.72 -16.94 -25.17
N ASN A 684 -13.14 -18.12 -25.61
CA ASN A 684 -13.26 -19.29 -24.77
C ASN A 684 -11.89 -19.80 -24.29
N LEU A 685 -11.85 -20.30 -23.06
CA LEU A 685 -10.66 -20.90 -22.48
C LEU A 685 -10.34 -22.26 -23.10
N ASN A 686 -11.35 -23.13 -23.21
CA ASN A 686 -11.20 -24.48 -23.74
C ASN A 686 -11.80 -24.59 -25.14
N ASN A 687 -11.04 -25.17 -26.06
CA ASN A 687 -11.52 -25.44 -27.42
C ASN A 687 -12.76 -26.35 -27.38
N GLY A 688 -13.83 -25.96 -28.06
CA GLY A 688 -15.10 -26.70 -28.05
C GLY A 688 -16.17 -26.13 -27.11
N GLU A 689 -15.77 -25.41 -26.06
CA GLU A 689 -16.66 -24.97 -24.99
C GLU A 689 -16.91 -23.45 -25.06
N PRO A 690 -18.03 -22.98 -25.63
CA PRO A 690 -18.32 -21.57 -25.76
C PRO A 690 -18.66 -20.93 -24.41
N TRP A 691 -18.11 -19.75 -24.14
CA TRP A 691 -18.41 -18.97 -22.94
C TRP A 691 -19.71 -18.18 -23.08
N LYS A 692 -20.31 -17.78 -21.97
CA LYS A 692 -21.64 -17.13 -21.99
C LYS A 692 -21.69 -15.82 -22.78
N GLY A 693 -20.60 -15.06 -22.74
CA GLY A 693 -20.53 -13.71 -23.29
C GLY A 693 -20.58 -12.58 -22.28
N ILE A 694 -20.60 -11.35 -22.79
CA ILE A 694 -20.76 -10.15 -21.96
C ILE A 694 -22.25 -9.89 -21.73
N ARG A 695 -22.67 -9.79 -20.47
CA ARG A 695 -23.97 -9.26 -20.08
C ARG A 695 -23.85 -7.76 -19.83
N LEU A 696 -24.47 -6.97 -20.71
CA LEU A 696 -24.48 -5.52 -20.64
C LEU A 696 -25.82 -5.05 -20.08
N GLU A 697 -25.81 -4.48 -18.88
CA GLU A 697 -27.02 -4.03 -18.19
C GLU A 697 -27.21 -2.52 -18.33
N GLY A 698 -28.46 -2.14 -18.52
CA GLY A 698 -28.93 -0.77 -18.53
C GLY A 698 -29.96 -0.50 -17.44
N ASN A 699 -30.67 0.60 -17.59
CA ASN A 699 -31.88 0.86 -16.84
C ASN A 699 -32.98 1.26 -17.81
N LYS A 700 -34.04 0.44 -17.88
CA LYS A 700 -35.12 0.58 -18.86
C LYS A 700 -35.87 1.91 -18.75
N ASN A 701 -35.88 2.51 -17.56
CA ASN A 701 -36.64 3.73 -17.26
C ASN A 701 -35.89 5.03 -17.57
N TYR A 702 -34.62 4.95 -17.98
CA TYR A 702 -33.81 6.13 -18.31
C TYR A 702 -33.34 6.07 -19.76
N GLY A 703 -33.28 7.24 -20.40
CA GLY A 703 -32.63 7.38 -21.70
C GLY A 703 -31.13 7.08 -21.65
N GLN A 704 -30.51 7.05 -22.83
CA GLN A 704 -29.07 6.86 -23.01
C GLN A 704 -28.30 8.19 -23.04
N ASN A 705 -28.99 9.32 -22.87
CA ASN A 705 -28.41 10.66 -22.77
C ASN A 705 -28.31 11.13 -21.31
N GLY A 706 -27.39 12.05 -21.03
CA GLY A 706 -27.28 12.70 -19.72
C GLY A 706 -25.87 12.63 -19.11
N ALA A 707 -25.62 13.50 -18.13
CA ALA A 707 -24.33 13.59 -17.44
C ALA A 707 -24.05 12.39 -16.52
N ILE A 708 -25.10 11.79 -15.95
CA ILE A 708 -24.99 10.58 -15.13
C ILE A 708 -25.29 9.38 -16.03
N ALA A 709 -24.30 8.52 -16.23
CA ALA A 709 -24.49 7.30 -17.01
C ALA A 709 -25.46 6.34 -16.28
N LYS A 710 -26.66 6.16 -16.84
CA LYS A 710 -27.68 5.21 -16.36
C LYS A 710 -27.70 3.91 -17.16
N GLN A 711 -26.73 3.74 -18.05
CA GLN A 711 -26.58 2.63 -18.97
C GLN A 711 -25.17 2.09 -18.84
N GLY A 712 -24.98 0.78 -18.86
CA GLY A 712 -23.65 0.19 -19.04
C GLY A 712 -23.14 0.49 -20.45
N THR A 713 -21.82 0.55 -20.63
CA THR A 713 -21.20 0.79 -21.94
C THR A 713 -20.13 -0.24 -22.26
N VAL A 714 -20.21 -0.82 -23.46
CA VAL A 714 -19.13 -1.65 -24.03
C VAL A 714 -18.57 -0.93 -25.26
N ILE A 715 -17.25 -0.76 -25.30
CA ILE A 715 -16.52 -0.21 -26.44
C ILE A 715 -15.58 -1.30 -26.97
N VAL A 716 -15.70 -1.63 -28.25
CA VAL A 716 -14.84 -2.60 -28.95
C VAL A 716 -14.19 -1.85 -30.11
N LYS A 717 -12.88 -1.67 -30.08
CA LYS A 717 -12.18 -0.85 -31.08
C LYS A 717 -10.80 -1.39 -31.45
N ASN A 718 -10.22 -0.84 -32.51
CA ASN A 718 -8.83 -1.08 -32.92
C ASN A 718 -8.52 -2.57 -33.10
N TYR A 719 -9.26 -3.23 -34.00
CA TYR A 719 -9.08 -4.64 -34.37
C TYR A 719 -9.38 -5.64 -33.23
N SER A 720 -10.10 -5.20 -32.20
CA SER A 720 -10.53 -6.07 -31.11
C SER A 720 -11.47 -7.17 -31.58
N THR A 721 -11.43 -8.31 -30.89
CA THR A 721 -12.23 -9.50 -31.23
C THR A 721 -13.00 -10.05 -30.04
N ILE A 722 -14.29 -10.32 -30.23
CA ILE A 722 -15.10 -11.12 -29.30
C ILE A 722 -15.44 -12.41 -30.04
N SER A 723 -15.11 -13.57 -29.46
CA SER A 723 -15.27 -14.83 -30.18
C SER A 723 -15.69 -16.01 -29.33
N ASN A 724 -16.21 -17.04 -30.00
CA ASN A 724 -16.52 -18.35 -29.41
C ASN A 724 -17.45 -18.27 -28.18
N ALA A 725 -18.48 -17.42 -28.27
CA ALA A 725 -19.44 -17.20 -27.19
C ALA A 725 -20.85 -17.71 -27.54
N ILE A 726 -21.65 -18.04 -26.53
CA ILE A 726 -23.10 -18.24 -26.69
C ILE A 726 -23.73 -16.93 -27.22
N CYS A 727 -23.44 -15.81 -26.57
CA CYS A 727 -23.82 -14.48 -27.06
C CYS A 727 -22.69 -13.49 -26.85
N GLY A 728 -21.98 -13.02 -27.88
CA GLY A 728 -20.82 -12.13 -27.71
C GLY A 728 -21.11 -10.94 -26.78
N ILE A 729 -22.19 -10.21 -27.05
CA ILE A 729 -22.73 -9.18 -26.15
C ILE A 729 -24.25 -9.31 -26.07
N LYS A 730 -24.76 -9.60 -24.87
CA LYS A 730 -26.20 -9.58 -24.54
C LYS A 730 -26.54 -8.24 -23.88
N VAL A 731 -27.24 -7.37 -24.60
CA VAL A 731 -27.65 -6.03 -24.16
C VAL A 731 -29.05 -6.09 -23.55
N GLY A 732 -29.11 -5.93 -22.23
CA GLY A 732 -30.30 -6.21 -21.43
C GLY A 732 -30.58 -7.70 -21.25
N ASP A 733 -31.74 -8.02 -20.68
CA ASP A 733 -32.20 -9.39 -20.51
C ASP A 733 -33.68 -9.55 -20.92
N LEU A 734 -33.98 -10.61 -21.67
CA LEU A 734 -35.35 -10.93 -22.05
C LEU A 734 -36.18 -11.40 -20.86
N SER A 735 -35.56 -12.03 -19.86
CA SER A 735 -36.24 -12.48 -18.64
C SER A 735 -36.31 -11.41 -17.57
N ASP A 736 -35.29 -10.55 -17.48
CA ASP A 736 -35.23 -9.43 -16.54
C ASP A 736 -35.24 -8.11 -17.30
N THR A 737 -36.46 -7.60 -17.53
CA THR A 737 -36.61 -6.39 -18.34
C THR A 737 -36.18 -5.11 -17.62
N LEU A 738 -35.92 -5.13 -16.30
CA LEU A 738 -35.51 -3.94 -15.56
C LEU A 738 -34.08 -3.52 -15.92
N VAL A 739 -33.23 -4.49 -16.25
CA VAL A 739 -31.85 -4.28 -16.69
C VAL A 739 -31.73 -3.98 -18.19
N ASN A 740 -32.85 -3.79 -18.91
CA ASN A 740 -32.82 -3.49 -20.34
C ASN A 740 -32.28 -2.08 -20.62
N GLY A 741 -31.58 -1.96 -21.74
CA GLY A 741 -30.76 -0.80 -22.07
C GLY A 741 -29.28 -1.19 -22.10
N GLY A 742 -28.41 -0.20 -22.20
CA GLY A 742 -26.99 -0.38 -22.47
C GLY A 742 -26.59 0.21 -23.81
N ILE A 743 -25.30 0.46 -23.99
CA ILE A 743 -24.73 1.11 -25.18
C ILE A 743 -23.54 0.30 -25.67
N VAL A 744 -23.57 -0.08 -26.95
CA VAL A 744 -22.44 -0.76 -27.61
C VAL A 744 -21.84 0.15 -28.69
N PHE A 745 -20.54 0.40 -28.58
CA PHE A 745 -19.76 1.08 -29.61
C PHE A 745 -18.70 0.14 -30.16
N ALA A 746 -18.93 -0.41 -31.35
CA ALA A 746 -17.97 -1.25 -32.03
C ALA A 746 -17.40 -0.54 -33.27
N ASN A 747 -16.08 -0.48 -33.40
CA ASN A 747 -15.39 0.14 -34.53
C ASN A 747 -14.20 -0.70 -34.96
N ASN A 748 -14.04 -1.00 -36.26
CA ASN A 748 -12.91 -1.78 -36.78
C ASN A 748 -12.69 -3.06 -35.96
N SER A 749 -13.72 -3.88 -35.77
CA SER A 749 -13.70 -4.99 -34.79
C SER A 749 -14.34 -6.26 -35.36
N THR A 750 -14.10 -7.38 -34.71
CA THR A 750 -14.59 -8.69 -35.16
C THR A 750 -15.42 -9.39 -34.10
N PHE A 751 -16.57 -9.92 -34.50
CA PHE A 751 -17.36 -10.87 -33.73
C PHE A 751 -17.30 -12.20 -34.48
N LYS A 752 -16.70 -13.23 -33.87
CA LYS A 752 -16.37 -14.48 -34.58
C LYS A 752 -16.90 -15.72 -33.86
N ASN A 753 -17.57 -16.60 -34.59
CA ASN A 753 -17.99 -17.93 -34.13
C ASN A 753 -18.81 -17.88 -32.84
N CYS A 754 -19.65 -16.85 -32.67
CA CYS A 754 -20.64 -16.80 -31.60
C CYS A 754 -21.98 -17.34 -32.10
N LYS A 755 -22.76 -18.05 -31.25
CA LYS A 755 -24.14 -18.44 -31.62
C LYS A 755 -24.97 -17.21 -31.96
N ASN A 756 -24.82 -16.16 -31.14
CA ASN A 756 -25.20 -14.80 -31.48
C ASN A 756 -24.03 -13.85 -31.25
N ALA A 757 -23.72 -12.95 -32.18
CA ALA A 757 -22.71 -11.93 -31.93
C ALA A 757 -23.23 -10.88 -30.95
N VAL A 758 -24.44 -10.36 -31.18
CA VAL A 758 -25.09 -9.37 -30.32
C VAL A 758 -26.59 -9.59 -30.24
N ILE A 759 -27.16 -9.52 -29.04
CA ILE A 759 -28.61 -9.51 -28.81
C ILE A 759 -29.00 -8.22 -28.09
N PHE A 760 -30.02 -7.53 -28.58
CA PHE A 760 -30.66 -6.40 -27.89
C PHE A 760 -32.04 -6.80 -27.38
N ALA A 761 -32.23 -6.78 -26.06
CA ALA A 761 -33.52 -6.92 -25.42
C ALA A 761 -34.39 -5.65 -25.55
N PRO A 762 -35.74 -5.74 -25.40
CA PRO A 762 -36.66 -4.60 -25.55
C PRO A 762 -36.31 -3.38 -24.72
N TYR A 763 -36.01 -2.26 -25.40
CA TYR A 763 -35.63 -1.00 -24.79
C TYR A 763 -35.95 0.19 -25.69
N LYS A 764 -36.53 1.25 -25.10
CA LYS A 764 -36.80 2.52 -25.77
C LYS A 764 -35.90 3.60 -25.18
N ASN A 765 -35.13 4.27 -26.03
CA ASN A 765 -34.30 5.39 -25.61
C ASN A 765 -35.18 6.66 -25.50
N MET A 766 -35.88 6.79 -24.37
CA MET A 766 -36.80 7.90 -24.16
C MET A 766 -36.06 9.16 -23.67
N ASP A 767 -36.37 10.30 -24.29
CA ASP A 767 -36.08 11.64 -23.78
C ASP A 767 -37.42 12.38 -23.56
N GLY A 768 -37.89 12.38 -22.32
CA GLY A 768 -39.27 12.75 -22.00
C GLY A 768 -40.27 11.81 -22.68
N SER A 769 -41.15 12.38 -23.50
CA SER A 769 -42.14 11.62 -24.30
C SER A 769 -41.64 11.22 -25.70
N LEU A 770 -40.46 11.68 -26.10
CA LEU A 770 -39.89 11.41 -27.42
C LEU A 770 -38.98 10.18 -27.37
N GLU A 771 -39.24 9.20 -28.23
CA GLU A 771 -38.29 8.10 -28.45
C GLU A 771 -37.18 8.58 -29.39
N LEU A 772 -35.96 8.61 -28.88
CA LEU A 772 -34.75 8.89 -29.66
C LEU A 772 -34.17 7.58 -30.22
N ALA A 773 -33.28 7.71 -31.21
CA ALA A 773 -32.50 6.58 -31.69
C ALA A 773 -31.60 6.01 -30.58
N ASN A 774 -31.50 4.69 -30.51
CA ASN A 774 -30.53 4.01 -29.67
C ASN A 774 -29.12 4.43 -30.09
N ARG A 775 -28.26 4.72 -29.12
CA ARG A 775 -26.90 5.21 -29.32
C ARG A 775 -25.93 4.13 -29.77
N SER A 776 -26.32 2.86 -29.76
CA SER A 776 -25.44 1.76 -30.15
C SER A 776 -25.13 1.79 -31.65
N LYS A 777 -23.85 1.63 -31.99
CA LYS A 777 -23.38 1.66 -33.38
C LYS A 777 -22.23 0.69 -33.61
N PHE A 778 -22.23 0.12 -34.79
CA PHE A 778 -21.22 -0.80 -35.31
C PHE A 778 -20.69 -0.19 -36.59
N THR A 779 -19.37 0.00 -36.67
CA THR A 779 -18.73 0.64 -37.82
C THR A 779 -17.53 -0.18 -38.27
N ASN A 780 -17.51 -0.57 -39.55
CA ASN A 780 -16.46 -1.41 -40.12
C ASN A 780 -16.19 -2.67 -39.27
N CYS A 781 -17.26 -3.37 -38.89
CA CYS A 781 -17.18 -4.57 -38.09
C CYS A 781 -17.38 -5.81 -38.96
N ASN A 782 -16.67 -6.89 -38.64
CA ASN A 782 -16.84 -8.20 -39.26
C ASN A 782 -17.60 -9.12 -38.31
N PHE A 783 -18.68 -9.70 -38.79
CA PHE A 783 -19.48 -10.71 -38.11
C PHE A 783 -19.31 -12.01 -38.88
N ILE A 784 -18.57 -12.96 -38.32
CA ILE A 784 -18.09 -14.14 -39.05
C ILE A 784 -18.48 -15.39 -38.29
N VAL A 785 -19.12 -16.34 -38.99
CA VAL A 785 -19.18 -17.73 -38.56
C VAL A 785 -18.57 -18.56 -39.67
N ASN A 786 -17.61 -19.42 -39.32
CA ASN A 786 -16.90 -20.28 -40.26
C ASN A 786 -16.86 -21.74 -39.79
N ASP A 787 -16.13 -22.58 -40.51
CA ASP A 787 -15.85 -23.99 -40.22
C ASP A 787 -15.29 -24.29 -38.81
N ASN A 788 -14.74 -23.30 -38.11
CA ASN A 788 -14.26 -23.43 -36.73
C ASN A 788 -15.37 -23.15 -35.69
N PHE A 789 -16.61 -22.96 -36.11
CA PHE A 789 -17.75 -22.84 -35.21
C PHE A 789 -18.09 -24.20 -34.57
N TYR A 790 -18.30 -24.21 -33.26
CA TYR A 790 -18.54 -25.44 -32.49
C TYR A 790 -19.96 -25.97 -32.67
N THR A 791 -20.22 -26.59 -33.82
CA THR A 791 -21.53 -27.12 -34.21
C THR A 791 -22.05 -28.26 -33.32
N SER A 792 -21.18 -28.89 -32.53
CA SER A 792 -21.56 -29.95 -31.57
C SER A 792 -22.25 -29.42 -30.32
N GLU A 793 -21.96 -28.20 -29.91
CA GLU A 793 -22.53 -27.58 -28.70
C GLU A 793 -23.50 -26.44 -29.02
N LEU A 794 -23.32 -25.79 -30.18
CA LEU A 794 -24.12 -24.65 -30.60
C LEU A 794 -24.69 -24.86 -32.00
N VAL A 795 -25.94 -24.44 -32.14
CA VAL A 795 -26.52 -24.12 -33.44
C VAL A 795 -26.38 -22.63 -33.65
N PHE A 796 -25.83 -22.22 -34.80
CA PHE A 796 -25.78 -20.81 -35.15
C PHE A 796 -27.21 -20.30 -35.37
N ASP A 797 -27.55 -19.19 -34.73
CA ASP A 797 -28.89 -18.61 -34.79
C ASP A 797 -28.86 -17.37 -35.69
N ALA A 798 -28.21 -16.30 -35.20
CA ALA A 798 -28.11 -15.05 -35.93
C ALA A 798 -26.89 -14.26 -35.48
N HIS A 799 -26.24 -13.51 -36.36
CA HIS A 799 -25.21 -12.57 -35.88
C HIS A 799 -25.83 -11.52 -34.96
N VAL A 800 -26.92 -10.89 -35.39
CA VAL A 800 -27.58 -9.83 -34.61
C VAL A 800 -29.05 -10.16 -34.41
N LYS A 801 -29.52 -10.06 -33.15
CA LYS A 801 -30.95 -10.08 -32.83
C LYS A 801 -31.39 -8.76 -32.21
N LEU A 802 -32.46 -8.19 -32.76
CA LEU A 802 -33.04 -6.93 -32.29
C LEU A 802 -34.49 -7.16 -31.86
N PHE A 803 -34.77 -6.94 -30.57
CA PHE A 803 -36.12 -7.05 -30.03
C PHE A 803 -36.56 -5.71 -29.46
N GLY A 804 -37.61 -5.08 -30.02
CA GLY A 804 -38.20 -3.88 -29.44
C GLY A 804 -37.25 -2.69 -29.28
N VAL A 805 -36.25 -2.52 -30.16
CA VAL A 805 -35.28 -1.41 -30.12
C VAL A 805 -35.29 -0.59 -31.40
N ASN A 806 -35.02 0.70 -31.32
CA ASN A 806 -35.09 1.60 -32.47
C ASN A 806 -33.79 2.41 -32.64
N GLY A 807 -33.29 2.51 -33.87
CA GLY A 807 -32.17 3.39 -34.23
C GLY A 807 -30.77 2.76 -34.21
N ILE A 808 -30.65 1.44 -34.14
CA ILE A 808 -29.33 0.76 -34.19
C ILE A 808 -28.69 0.97 -35.57
N SER A 809 -27.39 1.30 -35.60
CA SER A 809 -26.67 1.57 -36.86
C SER A 809 -25.56 0.56 -37.14
N PHE A 810 -25.56 0.01 -38.35
CA PHE A 810 -24.51 -0.84 -38.92
C PHE A 810 -23.93 -0.15 -40.16
N THR A 811 -22.72 0.39 -40.04
CA THR A 811 -22.07 1.19 -41.09
C THR A 811 -20.82 0.48 -41.60
N GLY A 812 -20.80 0.08 -42.87
CA GLY A 812 -19.71 -0.67 -43.50
C GLY A 812 -19.43 -2.02 -42.86
N CYS A 813 -20.45 -2.71 -42.35
CA CYS A 813 -20.29 -3.98 -41.63
C CYS A 813 -20.49 -5.19 -42.55
N ARG A 814 -19.69 -6.23 -42.35
CA ARG A 814 -19.73 -7.46 -43.14
C ARG A 814 -20.26 -8.60 -42.28
N PHE A 815 -21.28 -9.28 -42.77
CA PHE A 815 -21.88 -10.45 -42.14
C PHE A 815 -21.65 -11.65 -43.05
N THR A 816 -21.07 -12.70 -42.48
CA THR A 816 -20.67 -13.89 -43.23
C THR A 816 -21.09 -15.14 -42.48
N TYR A 817 -21.74 -16.05 -43.21
CA TYR A 817 -21.99 -17.42 -42.83
C TYR A 817 -21.26 -18.33 -43.83
N ASP A 818 -20.20 -18.96 -43.36
CA ASP A 818 -19.28 -19.79 -44.15
C ASP A 818 -19.05 -21.14 -43.47
N ILE A 819 -20.15 -21.85 -43.19
CA ILE A 819 -20.11 -23.22 -42.67
C ILE A 819 -20.37 -24.20 -43.84
N PRO A 820 -19.44 -25.13 -44.16
CA PRO A 820 -19.59 -26.08 -45.26
C PRO A 820 -20.68 -27.16 -45.06
N SER A 821 -21.04 -27.46 -43.81
CA SER A 821 -21.99 -28.51 -43.45
C SER A 821 -23.41 -27.98 -43.31
N LEU A 822 -24.38 -28.71 -43.88
CA LEU A 822 -25.82 -28.50 -43.68
C LEU A 822 -26.20 -28.57 -42.19
N GLN A 823 -26.25 -27.43 -41.51
CA GLN A 823 -27.13 -27.29 -40.35
C GLN A 823 -28.57 -27.21 -40.86
N SER A 824 -29.48 -27.96 -40.25
CA SER A 824 -30.91 -28.00 -40.61
C SER A 824 -31.68 -26.72 -40.25
N ASP A 825 -31.04 -25.84 -39.48
CA ASP A 825 -31.69 -24.73 -38.80
C ASP A 825 -31.44 -23.42 -39.53
N THR A 826 -32.44 -22.55 -39.50
CA THR A 826 -32.43 -21.29 -40.24
C THR A 826 -31.41 -20.31 -39.65
N CYS A 827 -30.51 -19.80 -40.49
CA CYS A 827 -29.47 -18.85 -40.13
C CYS A 827 -29.76 -17.43 -40.61
N TYR A 828 -29.48 -16.45 -39.75
CA TYR A 828 -29.77 -15.04 -40.01
C TYR A 828 -28.52 -14.15 -39.92
N GLY A 829 -28.41 -13.17 -40.82
CA GLY A 829 -27.47 -12.05 -40.63
C GLY A 829 -28.00 -11.11 -39.54
N ILE A 830 -29.17 -10.51 -39.78
CA ILE A 830 -29.94 -9.74 -38.78
C ILE A 830 -31.34 -10.33 -38.68
N ASP A 831 -31.76 -10.71 -37.47
CA ASP A 831 -33.13 -11.10 -37.12
C ASP A 831 -33.75 -10.04 -36.21
N ALA A 832 -34.77 -9.34 -36.69
CA ALA A 832 -35.37 -8.19 -36.03
C ALA A 832 -36.88 -8.36 -35.84
N LEU A 833 -37.34 -8.13 -34.60
CA LEU A 833 -38.75 -8.12 -34.22
C LEU A 833 -39.09 -6.78 -33.56
N ASN A 834 -40.07 -6.07 -34.12
CA ASN A 834 -40.52 -4.76 -33.66
C ASN A 834 -39.33 -3.81 -33.45
N SER A 835 -38.43 -3.72 -34.43
CA SER A 835 -37.17 -3.00 -34.27
C SER A 835 -36.79 -2.17 -35.48
N GLY A 836 -36.23 -0.98 -35.24
CA GLY A 836 -35.76 -0.05 -36.25
C GLY A 836 -34.23 -0.01 -36.30
N PHE A 837 -33.66 -0.07 -37.50
CA PHE A 837 -32.22 -0.08 -37.70
C PHE A 837 -31.84 0.39 -39.11
N THR A 838 -30.57 0.79 -39.25
CA THR A 838 -29.99 1.19 -40.53
C THR A 838 -28.77 0.34 -40.84
N VAL A 839 -28.74 -0.22 -42.05
CA VAL A 839 -27.54 -0.79 -42.67
C VAL A 839 -27.13 0.09 -43.85
N GLN A 840 -25.88 0.55 -43.85
CA GLN A 840 -25.35 1.44 -44.88
C GLN A 840 -23.84 1.23 -45.04
N PRO A 841 -23.21 1.63 -46.16
CA PRO A 841 -21.74 1.60 -46.28
C PRO A 841 -21.10 2.69 -45.39
N LYS A 842 -19.80 2.51 -45.09
CA LYS A 842 -18.94 3.60 -44.64
C LYS A 842 -18.41 4.34 -45.86
N CYS A 843 -18.62 5.64 -45.90
CA CYS A 843 -18.16 6.49 -46.98
C CYS A 843 -16.83 7.17 -46.61
N SER A 844 -15.97 7.40 -47.60
CA SER A 844 -14.76 8.22 -47.44
C SER A 844 -15.06 9.70 -47.25
N LEU A 845 -16.24 10.15 -47.69
CA LEU A 845 -16.81 11.48 -47.50
C LEU A 845 -18.27 11.34 -47.06
N ASP A 846 -18.67 12.10 -46.04
CA ASP A 846 -20.06 12.11 -45.59
C ASP A 846 -20.97 12.63 -46.72
N PRO A 847 -22.04 11.89 -47.07
CA PRO A 847 -23.01 12.37 -48.05
C PRO A 847 -23.75 13.61 -47.50
N PHE A 848 -24.20 14.50 -48.38
CA PHE A 848 -25.08 15.60 -47.98
C PHE A 848 -26.34 15.04 -47.29
N ILE A 849 -26.92 15.83 -46.40
CA ILE A 849 -28.11 15.42 -45.63
C ILE A 849 -29.21 14.95 -46.60
N GLY A 850 -29.61 13.68 -46.47
CA GLY A 850 -30.64 13.07 -47.29
C GLY A 850 -30.13 12.32 -48.54
N GLU A 851 -28.85 12.43 -48.87
CA GLU A 851 -28.22 11.67 -49.96
C GLU A 851 -27.68 10.31 -49.50
N ILE A 852 -27.56 9.39 -50.46
CA ILE A 852 -26.96 8.07 -50.27
C ILE A 852 -25.53 8.15 -50.79
N CYS A 853 -24.62 7.43 -50.13
CA CYS A 853 -23.23 7.28 -50.55
C CYS A 853 -23.09 6.98 -52.05
N ASN A 854 -22.32 7.79 -52.78
CA ASN A 854 -21.95 7.46 -54.16
C ASN A 854 -21.04 6.21 -54.16
N SER A 855 -21.23 5.31 -55.11
CA SER A 855 -20.44 4.08 -55.23
C SER A 855 -18.93 4.33 -55.32
N SER A 856 -18.51 5.46 -55.91
CA SER A 856 -17.11 5.87 -55.96
C SER A 856 -16.51 6.25 -54.60
N ASN A 857 -17.36 6.57 -53.62
CA ASN A 857 -16.96 7.06 -52.30
C ASN A 857 -17.17 6.03 -51.19
N ILE A 858 -17.58 4.80 -51.53
CA ILE A 858 -17.71 3.71 -50.55
C ILE A 858 -16.31 3.26 -50.14
N GLU A 859 -15.95 3.50 -48.88
CA GLU A 859 -14.69 3.05 -48.28
C GLU A 859 -14.83 1.59 -47.81
N PHE A 860 -15.92 1.29 -47.09
CA PHE A 860 -16.27 -0.07 -46.68
C PHE A 860 -17.74 -0.33 -46.99
N ALA A 861 -17.99 -1.26 -47.91
CA ALA A 861 -19.33 -1.73 -48.20
C ALA A 861 -19.88 -2.58 -47.04
N SER A 862 -21.16 -2.44 -46.75
CA SER A 862 -21.88 -3.42 -45.92
C SER A 862 -22.23 -4.63 -46.78
N SER A 863 -22.17 -5.83 -46.21
CA SER A 863 -22.49 -7.06 -46.94
C SER A 863 -23.09 -8.16 -46.08
N PHE A 864 -23.91 -9.02 -46.70
CA PHE A 864 -24.44 -10.25 -46.13
C PHE A 864 -24.18 -11.41 -47.07
N THR A 865 -23.54 -12.46 -46.57
CA THR A 865 -23.14 -13.60 -47.40
C THR A 865 -23.48 -14.93 -46.77
N GLY A 866 -24.15 -15.81 -47.54
CA GLY A 866 -24.33 -17.22 -47.21
C GLY A 866 -25.52 -17.58 -46.30
N PHE A 867 -26.40 -16.64 -45.94
CA PHE A 867 -27.48 -16.87 -44.97
C PHE A 867 -28.76 -17.43 -45.62
N ASP A 868 -29.61 -18.10 -44.84
CA ASP A 868 -31.01 -18.33 -45.23
C ASP A 868 -31.73 -16.98 -45.34
N PHE A 869 -31.46 -16.07 -44.40
CA PHE A 869 -31.96 -14.71 -44.44
C PHE A 869 -30.81 -13.74 -44.13
N GLY A 870 -30.38 -12.97 -45.13
CA GLY A 870 -29.42 -11.89 -44.87
C GLY A 870 -29.98 -10.92 -43.84
N ILE A 871 -31.20 -10.43 -44.07
CA ILE A 871 -31.97 -9.65 -43.10
C ILE A 871 -33.41 -10.18 -43.05
N LYS A 872 -33.91 -10.43 -41.84
CA LYS A 872 -35.33 -10.66 -41.56
C LYS A 872 -35.82 -9.61 -40.57
N ALA A 873 -36.89 -8.90 -40.92
CA ALA A 873 -37.52 -7.94 -40.03
C ALA A 873 -39.05 -8.13 -40.02
N GLN A 874 -39.61 -8.22 -38.82
CA GLN A 874 -41.05 -8.40 -38.60
C GLN A 874 -41.57 -7.36 -37.62
N ASN A 875 -42.65 -6.66 -37.97
CA ASN A 875 -43.31 -5.71 -37.07
C ASN A 875 -44.79 -6.08 -36.92
N GLY A 876 -45.27 -6.08 -35.67
CA GLY A 876 -46.67 -6.34 -35.32
C GLY A 876 -47.47 -5.06 -35.05
N ASP A 877 -46.85 -4.06 -34.43
CA ASP A 877 -47.44 -2.73 -34.16
C ASP A 877 -46.32 -1.71 -33.86
N GLY A 878 -46.40 -0.50 -34.44
CA GLY A 878 -45.45 0.61 -34.21
C GLY A 878 -44.63 1.07 -35.43
N PHE A 879 -44.10 2.30 -35.37
CA PHE A 879 -43.28 2.91 -36.43
C PHE A 879 -41.79 2.57 -36.27
N PHE A 880 -41.40 1.35 -36.61
CA PHE A 880 -39.99 0.94 -36.66
C PHE A 880 -39.44 1.05 -38.07
N LYS A 881 -38.56 2.03 -38.28
CA LYS A 881 -37.98 2.31 -39.59
C LYS A 881 -36.80 1.37 -39.86
N VAL A 882 -36.89 0.62 -40.96
CA VAL A 882 -35.78 -0.20 -41.49
C VAL A 882 -35.22 0.48 -42.73
N SER A 883 -33.91 0.74 -42.75
CA SER A 883 -33.22 1.33 -43.91
C SER A 883 -32.01 0.48 -44.28
N VAL A 884 -31.96 0.03 -45.54
CA VAL A 884 -30.86 -0.78 -46.09
C VAL A 884 -30.41 -0.10 -47.37
N LEU A 885 -29.19 0.46 -47.32
CA LEU A 885 -28.66 1.37 -48.33
C LEU A 885 -27.34 0.82 -48.85
N SER A 886 -27.14 0.78 -50.16
CA SER A 886 -25.84 0.48 -50.79
C SER A 886 -25.11 -0.73 -50.19
N THR A 887 -25.87 -1.82 -49.98
CA THR A 887 -25.42 -3.05 -49.32
C THR A 887 -25.43 -4.21 -50.32
N ASN A 888 -24.45 -5.10 -50.20
CA ASN A 888 -24.34 -6.31 -51.03
C ASN A 888 -24.94 -7.52 -50.31
N PHE A 889 -25.76 -8.28 -51.02
CA PHE A 889 -26.36 -9.53 -50.55
C PHE A 889 -25.93 -10.64 -51.48
N ASP A 890 -24.92 -11.42 -51.07
CA ASP A 890 -24.28 -12.42 -51.92
C ASP A 890 -24.63 -13.83 -51.44
N SER A 891 -25.16 -14.66 -52.34
CA SER A 891 -25.45 -16.08 -52.06
C SER A 891 -26.33 -16.32 -50.83
N ASN A 892 -27.41 -15.55 -50.66
CA ASN A 892 -28.42 -15.76 -49.60
C ASN A 892 -29.71 -16.35 -50.19
N ASP A 893 -30.45 -17.15 -49.42
CA ASP A 893 -31.76 -17.68 -49.87
C ASP A 893 -32.81 -16.56 -49.89
N TYR A 894 -32.83 -15.73 -48.85
CA TYR A 894 -33.51 -14.44 -48.81
C TYR A 894 -32.48 -13.35 -48.57
N GLY A 895 -32.33 -12.40 -49.50
CA GLY A 895 -31.51 -11.22 -49.25
C GLY A 895 -32.10 -10.40 -48.11
N ILE A 896 -33.34 -9.94 -48.29
CA ILE A 896 -34.12 -9.23 -47.28
C ILE A 896 -35.55 -9.77 -47.24
N TYR A 897 -36.04 -10.08 -46.04
CA TYR A 897 -37.43 -10.45 -45.77
C TYR A 897 -38.06 -9.45 -44.79
N LEU A 898 -39.12 -8.76 -45.23
CA LEU A 898 -39.87 -7.81 -44.43
C LEU A 898 -41.33 -8.27 -44.27
N SER A 899 -41.84 -8.26 -43.05
CA SER A 899 -43.24 -8.57 -42.76
C SER A 899 -43.84 -7.55 -41.79
N GLY A 900 -44.90 -6.85 -42.19
CA GLY A 900 -45.52 -5.82 -41.32
C GLY A 900 -44.70 -4.52 -41.20
N VAL A 901 -43.62 -4.37 -41.97
CA VAL A 901 -42.72 -3.22 -41.88
C VAL A 901 -43.22 -2.11 -42.80
N ASN A 902 -43.59 -0.96 -42.21
CA ASN A 902 -43.99 0.23 -42.96
C ASN A 902 -42.81 1.19 -43.15
N ASN A 903 -42.85 1.99 -44.21
CA ASN A 903 -41.86 3.03 -44.51
C ASN A 903 -40.40 2.53 -44.63
N ALA A 904 -40.22 1.27 -45.05
CA ALA A 904 -38.89 0.71 -45.28
C ALA A 904 -38.19 1.40 -46.46
N LYS A 905 -36.87 1.65 -46.34
CA LYS A 905 -36.05 2.21 -47.41
C LYS A 905 -35.02 1.19 -47.87
N ILE A 906 -35.19 0.62 -49.06
CA ILE A 906 -34.29 -0.37 -49.64
C ILE A 906 -33.73 0.22 -50.93
N LEU A 907 -32.57 0.87 -50.86
CA LEU A 907 -32.06 1.73 -51.94
C LEU A 907 -30.64 1.34 -52.35
N LYS A 908 -30.37 1.27 -53.67
CA LYS A 908 -29.03 1.07 -54.25
C LYS A 908 -28.32 -0.22 -53.82
N ASN A 909 -29.05 -1.27 -53.46
CA ASN A 909 -28.47 -2.54 -53.02
C ASN A 909 -28.21 -3.48 -54.21
N ARG A 910 -27.30 -4.43 -54.03
CA ARG A 910 -26.99 -5.49 -55.00
C ARG A 910 -27.34 -6.84 -54.39
N PHE A 911 -28.07 -7.66 -55.13
CA PHE A 911 -28.51 -8.99 -54.71
C PHE A 911 -28.03 -10.05 -55.70
N ILE A 912 -27.24 -11.00 -55.24
CA ILE A 912 -26.94 -12.25 -55.94
C ILE A 912 -27.78 -13.34 -55.28
N ILE A 913 -28.81 -13.80 -55.97
CA ILE A 913 -29.91 -14.57 -55.36
C ILE A 913 -29.60 -16.08 -55.36
N GLY A 914 -29.82 -16.69 -54.18
CA GLY A 914 -29.69 -18.12 -53.91
C GLY A 914 -28.28 -18.51 -53.46
N LYS A 915 -28.18 -19.48 -52.55
CA LYS A 915 -26.90 -20.09 -52.15
C LYS A 915 -26.27 -20.90 -53.28
N ASP A 916 -24.95 -21.04 -53.25
CA ASP A 916 -24.21 -21.79 -54.27
C ASP A 916 -24.47 -23.31 -54.22
N ASN A 917 -24.92 -23.85 -53.07
CA ASN A 917 -25.21 -25.27 -52.88
C ASN A 917 -26.72 -25.63 -52.98
N ASN A 918 -27.56 -24.68 -53.41
CA ASN A 918 -28.97 -24.75 -53.83
C ASN A 918 -29.82 -25.95 -53.33
N LEU A 919 -30.45 -25.81 -52.15
CA LEU A 919 -31.44 -26.76 -51.61
C LEU A 919 -32.84 -26.15 -51.39
N VAL A 920 -33.00 -24.83 -51.46
CA VAL A 920 -34.27 -24.13 -51.26
C VAL A 920 -34.98 -23.93 -52.60
N LEU A 921 -36.27 -24.28 -52.65
CA LEU A 921 -37.16 -23.94 -53.75
C LEU A 921 -37.51 -22.45 -53.65
N ASN A 922 -37.17 -21.68 -54.69
CA ASN A 922 -37.55 -20.28 -54.88
C ASN A 922 -36.90 -19.24 -53.94
N PRO A 923 -35.55 -19.11 -53.94
CA PRO A 923 -34.88 -18.03 -53.22
C PRO A 923 -35.31 -16.65 -53.74
N VAL A 924 -35.32 -15.65 -52.85
CA VAL A 924 -35.85 -14.30 -53.13
C VAL A 924 -34.83 -13.21 -52.78
N GLY A 925 -34.58 -12.26 -53.68
CA GLY A 925 -33.73 -11.10 -53.39
C GLY A 925 -34.34 -10.21 -52.30
N LEU A 926 -35.53 -9.65 -52.58
CA LEU A 926 -36.30 -8.82 -51.64
C LEU A 926 -37.74 -9.34 -51.54
N TYR A 927 -38.15 -9.73 -50.34
CA TYR A 927 -39.52 -10.16 -50.02
C TYR A 927 -40.18 -9.17 -49.05
N ILE A 928 -41.34 -8.64 -49.41
CA ILE A 928 -42.13 -7.74 -48.56
C ILE A 928 -43.56 -8.27 -48.45
N GLN A 929 -44.05 -8.44 -47.23
CA GLN A 929 -45.45 -8.74 -46.97
C GLN A 929 -46.08 -7.83 -45.92
N ASN A 930 -47.38 -7.51 -46.08
CA ASN A 930 -48.16 -6.76 -45.09
C ASN A 930 -47.53 -5.40 -44.70
N GLY A 931 -46.79 -4.76 -45.60
CA GLY A 931 -46.14 -3.45 -45.38
C GLY A 931 -46.63 -2.39 -46.36
N SER A 932 -46.49 -1.11 -46.01
CA SER A 932 -46.90 0.07 -46.80
C SER A 932 -45.90 1.22 -46.70
N GLY A 933 -45.92 2.15 -47.66
CA GLY A 933 -45.08 3.36 -47.70
C GLY A 933 -43.58 3.11 -47.94
N TYR A 934 -43.21 1.93 -48.44
CA TYR A 934 -41.80 1.60 -48.68
C TYR A 934 -41.24 2.30 -49.92
N ARG A 935 -39.92 2.48 -49.94
CA ARG A 935 -39.17 3.04 -51.08
C ARG A 935 -38.14 2.01 -51.54
N ILE A 936 -38.27 1.54 -52.79
CA ILE A 936 -37.39 0.54 -53.42
C ILE A 936 -36.85 1.15 -54.71
N GLU A 937 -35.57 1.54 -54.73
CA GLU A 937 -34.98 2.27 -55.86
C GLU A 937 -33.56 1.81 -56.15
N GLU A 938 -33.21 1.77 -57.44
CA GLU A 938 -31.85 1.50 -57.93
C GLU A 938 -31.23 0.20 -57.38
N ASN A 939 -32.05 -0.80 -57.00
CA ASN A 939 -31.55 -2.10 -56.58
C ASN A 939 -31.28 -3.00 -57.79
N GLN A 940 -30.17 -3.75 -57.74
CA GLN A 940 -29.75 -4.68 -58.78
C GLN A 940 -29.97 -6.12 -58.32
N PHE A 941 -30.71 -6.91 -59.10
CA PHE A 941 -30.99 -8.32 -58.82
C PHE A 941 -30.35 -9.20 -59.89
N GLU A 942 -29.48 -10.13 -59.44
CA GLU A 942 -28.68 -11.01 -60.27
C GLU A 942 -28.83 -12.47 -59.84
N ASN A 943 -28.66 -13.37 -60.81
CA ASN A 943 -28.58 -14.80 -60.55
C ASN A 943 -27.13 -15.19 -60.24
N ASN A 944 -26.93 -16.05 -59.22
CA ASN A 944 -25.68 -16.82 -59.13
C ASN A 944 -25.56 -17.81 -60.32
N PHE A 945 -24.36 -18.35 -60.57
CA PHE A 945 -24.06 -19.23 -61.71
C PHE A 945 -24.66 -20.66 -61.63
N VAL A 946 -25.50 -20.96 -60.63
CA VAL A 946 -26.02 -22.31 -60.36
C VAL A 946 -27.45 -22.49 -60.93
N SER A 947 -27.68 -23.57 -61.69
CA SER A 947 -28.71 -23.64 -62.73
C SER A 947 -30.06 -24.31 -62.40
N ASN A 948 -30.44 -24.55 -61.14
CA ASN A 948 -31.52 -25.52 -60.85
C ASN A 948 -32.69 -25.07 -59.95
N SER A 949 -32.93 -23.76 -59.76
CA SER A 949 -34.15 -23.27 -59.09
C SER A 949 -34.68 -21.99 -59.74
N GLU A 950 -36.02 -21.81 -59.80
CA GLU A 950 -36.64 -20.54 -60.13
C GLU A 950 -36.25 -19.52 -59.05
N LYS A 951 -35.81 -18.32 -59.43
CA LYS A 951 -35.32 -17.29 -58.50
C LYS A 951 -36.13 -16.03 -58.64
N ILE A 952 -36.49 -15.40 -57.53
CA ILE A 952 -37.39 -14.25 -57.51
C ILE A 952 -36.60 -13.00 -57.12
N GLY A 953 -36.49 -12.01 -58.00
CA GLY A 953 -35.83 -10.73 -57.67
C GLY A 953 -36.55 -9.98 -56.55
N LEU A 954 -37.83 -9.69 -56.77
CA LEU A 954 -38.68 -8.91 -55.89
C LEU A 954 -40.04 -9.60 -55.74
N ASN A 955 -40.49 -9.80 -54.50
CA ASN A 955 -41.83 -10.27 -54.19
C ASN A 955 -42.51 -9.31 -53.21
N ILE A 956 -43.68 -8.80 -53.60
CA ILE A 956 -44.50 -7.92 -52.78
C ILE A 956 -45.89 -8.55 -52.63
N LYS A 957 -46.32 -8.77 -51.39
CA LYS A 957 -47.57 -9.44 -51.06
C LYS A 957 -48.38 -8.65 -50.04
N ASN A 958 -49.70 -8.55 -50.24
CA ASN A 958 -50.63 -7.93 -49.27
C ASN A 958 -50.19 -6.53 -48.81
N SER A 959 -49.69 -5.71 -49.73
CA SER A 959 -49.21 -4.37 -49.41
C SER A 959 -50.35 -3.34 -49.30
N GLY A 960 -50.15 -2.29 -48.49
CA GLY A 960 -51.12 -1.21 -48.29
C GLY A 960 -51.22 -0.24 -49.48
N THR A 961 -52.12 0.74 -49.38
CA THR A 961 -52.42 1.71 -50.45
C THR A 961 -51.51 2.96 -50.44
N GLU A 962 -50.59 3.09 -49.48
CA GLU A 962 -49.80 4.31 -49.26
C GLU A 962 -48.43 4.30 -49.98
N ASN A 963 -48.23 3.44 -50.99
CA ASN A 963 -46.94 3.27 -51.68
C ASN A 963 -46.74 4.23 -52.86
#